data_AF-A0A8S9TYE0-F1
#
_entry.id   AF-A0A8S9TYE0-F1
#
_cell.length_a   1.000
_cell.length_b   1.000
_cell.length_c   1.000
_cell.angle_alpha   90.00
_cell.angle_beta   90.00
_cell.angle_gamma   90.00
#
_symmetry.space_group_name_H-M   'P 1'
#
loop_
_entity.id
_entity.type
_entity.pdbx_description
1 polymer ?
#
loop_
_entity_poly.entity_id
_entity_poly.type
_entity_poly.pdbx_seq_one_letter_code
_entity_poly.pdbx_strand_id
1 'polypeptide(L)'
;MEDEETSAVKPTFEEMLSASAFEALHRTPTGANVSRCELELNDGMIPSEEDKIERQIKGAIFAAYFEYDLSKQDINEAVAEVIVTLRLIQDPSRDTMDPLDEPQKIAHAFRATYVGDADTEFREYLAAWCSANSAHTSDYKAPYVTITQSSGFGKSRILRELAESTAAGEPLVHHGTKFDATVLYVCASNVKGSTGYPRATFTLRKWLFPDKNCSKSSICAALCQAFSYVMNNPSAGKEWTTLFDNESNGRTVDDVVVEKLNSVVAQPEAKKQRTSESTFLHSESGVTSPVLVLAIDEARALFDIKNTSGTNAFQMLSQALTIVKDSEVVKGANGAIIAILVDTYSHVYDFLPVQNWSSVDDGTVLFPAFIVTHTMDVMLNEAERDIDTGEILTGMDDTEASRSRVLATDEDRVWAALVSMGRPLWRSMDPGNALQNRQKVLNVVAASKLLLGQAARKSGSYNDDTLHGAASLFCRVGLRLRASDPLATRLVGDFMSILHYVTYKNDAHISSYSSDPILTFGASRLWYQLEPPALETHILPQFQAMLLNGVVDTGNIGEIATRIFLLLAMDTTTMCADVSDNVAERKIFVFSGQFCEVPSFIAMLLHVGDDPGMFVNLTMIGDAGKNQFTKWLSGWGGWKICFSHFVDLPEQPTTEMLWKMLDRRAAGILPRNQKGVACARSNLHRSLHSLL
;
A
#
# COMPACT_ATOMS: atom_id res chain seq x y z
N MET A 1 30.75 29.76 -16.80
CA MET A 1 29.40 29.49 -17.31
C MET A 1 29.33 27.99 -17.50
N GLU A 2 29.20 27.31 -16.38
CA GLU A 2 28.85 25.90 -16.23
C GLU A 2 27.59 25.95 -15.36
N ASP A 3 26.58 25.20 -15.79
CA ASP A 3 25.25 25.16 -15.19
C ASP A 3 25.33 24.51 -13.81
N GLU A 4 24.94 25.26 -12.78
CA GLU A 4 24.73 24.74 -11.42
C GLU A 4 23.43 23.93 -11.40
N GLU A 5 23.60 22.62 -11.37
CA GLU A 5 22.62 21.60 -11.04
C GLU A 5 22.07 21.87 -9.62
N THR A 6 20.92 22.56 -9.52
CA THR A 6 20.31 22.88 -8.22
C THR A 6 19.70 21.63 -7.59
N SER A 7 20.44 21.02 -6.67
CA SER A 7 19.99 19.92 -5.82
C SER A 7 18.72 20.27 -5.04
N ALA A 8 17.76 19.33 -4.97
CA ALA A 8 16.63 19.42 -4.07
C ALA A 8 17.10 19.70 -2.62
N VAL A 9 16.56 20.75 -2.00
CA VAL A 9 16.95 21.16 -0.64
C VAL A 9 16.61 20.03 0.33
N LYS A 10 17.65 19.39 0.89
CA LYS A 10 17.54 18.35 1.91
C LYS A 10 16.90 18.93 3.18
N PRO A 11 16.06 18.17 3.90
CA PRO A 11 15.56 18.61 5.19
C PRO A 11 16.75 18.82 6.14
N THR A 12 16.72 19.91 6.90
CA THR A 12 17.81 20.26 7.80
C THR A 12 17.87 19.28 8.99
N PHE A 13 19.03 19.19 9.61
CA PHE A 13 19.24 18.38 10.82
C PHE A 13 18.21 18.70 11.92
N GLU A 14 17.90 19.98 12.10
CA GLU A 14 16.90 20.49 13.04
C GLU A 14 15.47 20.07 12.68
N GLU A 15 15.11 20.07 11.39
CA GLU A 15 13.79 19.66 10.92
C GLU A 15 13.51 18.19 11.24
N MET A 16 14.50 17.31 11.10
CA MET A 16 14.35 15.87 11.38
C MET A 16 14.17 15.59 12.88
N LEU A 17 14.96 16.26 13.74
CA LEU A 17 14.81 16.12 15.19
C LEU A 17 13.48 16.71 15.67
N SER A 18 13.05 17.82 15.08
CA SER A 18 11.75 18.43 15.36
C SER A 18 10.58 17.54 14.94
N ALA A 19 10.70 16.80 13.83
CA ALA A 19 9.72 15.79 13.41
C ALA A 19 9.61 14.66 14.43
N SER A 20 10.77 14.12 14.84
CA SER A 20 10.83 13.01 15.80
C SER A 20 10.23 13.39 17.16
N ALA A 21 10.49 14.60 17.64
CA ALA A 21 9.92 15.10 18.90
C ALA A 21 8.40 15.21 18.81
N PHE A 22 7.91 15.78 17.71
CA PHE A 22 6.49 15.95 17.47
C PHE A 22 5.77 14.60 17.40
N GLU A 23 6.27 13.64 16.62
CA GLU A 23 5.64 12.33 16.51
C GLU A 23 5.58 11.60 17.84
N ALA A 24 6.65 11.66 18.63
CA ALA A 24 6.68 11.04 19.95
C ALA A 24 5.64 11.65 20.89
N LEU A 25 5.57 12.99 20.97
CA LEU A 25 4.57 13.68 21.78
C LEU A 25 3.15 13.41 21.29
N HIS A 26 2.93 13.40 19.98
CA HIS A 26 1.61 13.19 19.41
C HIS A 26 1.03 11.78 19.68
N ARG A 27 1.91 10.78 19.89
CA ARG A 27 1.52 9.43 20.29
C ARG A 27 1.11 9.34 21.77
N THR A 28 1.44 10.32 22.61
CA THR A 28 1.08 10.27 24.03
C THR A 28 -0.34 10.79 24.30
N PRO A 29 -1.04 10.29 25.34
CA PRO A 29 -2.43 10.65 25.62
C PRO A 29 -2.67 12.16 25.84
N THR A 30 -1.69 12.83 26.45
CA THR A 30 -1.64 14.27 26.75
C THR A 30 -1.13 15.09 25.56
N GLY A 31 -0.27 14.51 24.72
CA GLY A 31 0.29 15.15 23.55
C GLY A 31 -0.54 15.03 22.26
N ALA A 32 -1.68 14.32 22.29
CA ALA A 32 -2.58 14.16 21.14
C ALA A 32 -3.05 15.49 20.49
N ASN A 33 -3.00 16.61 21.21
CA ASN A 33 -3.38 17.94 20.72
C ASN A 33 -2.20 18.90 20.49
N VAL A 34 -0.95 18.44 20.63
CA VAL A 34 0.21 19.30 20.35
C VAL A 34 0.30 19.62 18.86
N SER A 35 0.73 20.84 18.50
CA SER A 35 1.14 21.18 17.14
C SER A 35 2.66 21.08 17.03
N ARG A 36 3.18 20.73 15.85
CA ARG A 36 4.62 20.64 15.63
C ARG A 36 5.30 21.99 15.82
N CYS A 37 6.29 22.03 16.71
CA CYS A 37 7.20 23.16 16.94
C CYS A 37 8.62 22.79 16.47
N GLU A 38 9.36 23.79 16.00
CA GLU A 38 10.79 23.65 15.68
C GLU A 38 11.62 23.65 16.98
N LEU A 39 12.58 22.72 17.06
CA LEU A 39 13.55 22.66 18.13
C LEU A 39 14.75 23.53 17.78
N GLU A 40 15.04 24.54 18.60
CA GLU A 40 16.27 25.34 18.47
C GLU A 40 17.47 24.53 18.98
N LEU A 41 18.22 23.91 18.07
CA LEU A 41 19.37 23.07 18.37
C LEU A 41 20.59 23.50 17.54
N ASN A 42 21.52 24.25 18.15
CA ASN A 42 22.75 24.66 17.46
C ASN A 42 23.61 23.43 17.06
N ASP A 43 23.66 23.16 15.76
CA ASP A 43 24.37 22.03 15.11
C ASP A 43 25.87 21.93 15.49
N GLY A 44 26.50 23.07 15.82
CA GLY A 44 27.90 23.15 16.26
C GLY A 44 28.16 22.92 17.76
N MET A 45 27.14 22.61 18.56
CA MET A 45 27.23 22.59 20.04
C MET A 45 26.74 21.29 20.69
N ILE A 46 26.39 20.25 19.93
CA ILE A 46 25.93 18.97 20.50
C ILE A 46 27.11 18.25 21.17
N PRO A 47 27.12 18.08 22.51
CA PRO A 47 28.23 17.48 23.24
C PRO A 47 28.39 16.00 22.87
N SER A 48 29.60 15.45 22.97
CA SER A 48 29.84 14.01 22.76
C SER A 48 29.42 13.14 23.96
N GLU A 49 29.06 13.74 25.10
CA GLU A 49 28.67 13.04 26.32
C GLU A 49 27.14 12.89 26.40
N GLU A 50 26.67 11.66 26.58
CA GLU A 50 25.26 11.25 26.56
C GLU A 50 24.38 12.04 27.55
N ASP A 51 24.85 12.23 28.79
CA ASP A 51 24.15 12.99 29.83
C ASP A 51 23.94 14.48 29.48
N LYS A 52 24.81 15.04 28.63
CA LYS A 52 24.71 16.45 28.20
C LYS A 52 23.80 16.59 26.98
N ILE A 53 23.83 15.61 26.06
CA ILE A 53 22.90 15.51 24.93
C ILE A 53 21.46 15.44 25.43
N GLU A 54 21.18 14.54 26.38
CA GLU A 54 19.84 14.37 26.93
C GLU A 54 19.32 15.66 27.57
N ARG A 55 20.15 16.37 28.35
CA ARG A 55 19.76 17.66 28.96
C ARG A 55 19.45 18.73 27.92
N GLN A 56 20.24 18.81 26.85
CA GLN A 56 20.05 19.82 25.81
C GLN A 56 18.78 19.57 25.00
N ILE A 57 18.55 18.31 24.58
CA ILE A 57 17.33 17.91 23.87
C ILE A 57 16.11 18.14 24.76
N LYS A 58 16.20 17.76 26.04
CA LYS A 58 15.12 17.99 27.01
C LYS A 58 14.82 19.47 27.20
N GLY A 59 15.86 20.32 27.25
CA GLY A 59 15.71 21.77 27.30
C GLY A 59 15.02 22.33 26.05
N ALA A 60 15.42 21.88 24.86
CA ALA A 60 14.85 22.32 23.59
C ALA A 60 13.37 21.89 23.45
N ILE A 61 13.03 20.65 23.80
CA ILE A 61 11.64 20.16 23.77
C ILE A 61 10.79 20.92 24.79
N PHE A 62 11.31 21.13 26.01
CA PHE A 62 10.59 21.91 27.02
C PHE A 62 10.32 23.34 26.56
N ALA A 63 11.30 24.00 25.94
CA ALA A 63 11.14 25.36 25.43
C ALA A 63 10.14 25.43 24.27
N ALA A 64 10.23 24.52 23.31
CA ALA A 64 9.38 24.49 22.12
C ALA A 64 7.91 24.14 22.44
N TYR A 65 7.66 23.35 23.49
CA TYR A 65 6.33 22.87 23.86
C TYR A 65 5.85 23.40 25.22
N PHE A 66 6.46 24.47 25.75
CA PHE A 66 6.14 25.02 27.07
C PHE A 66 4.67 25.43 27.25
N GLU A 67 4.01 25.84 26.16
CA GLU A 67 2.60 26.26 26.18
C GLU A 67 1.61 25.08 26.26
N TYR A 68 2.09 23.84 26.13
CA TYR A 68 1.29 22.63 26.25
C TYR A 68 1.45 22.01 27.64
N ASP A 69 0.33 21.55 28.23
CA ASP A 69 0.30 20.93 29.57
C ASP A 69 0.80 19.47 29.53
N LEU A 70 2.04 19.29 29.08
CA LEU A 70 2.69 18.00 28.90
C LEU A 70 3.20 17.45 30.23
N SER A 71 2.98 16.17 30.47
CA SER A 71 3.53 15.50 31.64
C SER A 71 5.04 15.31 31.50
N LYS A 72 5.71 15.15 32.63
CA LYS A 72 7.15 14.81 32.67
C LYS A 72 7.44 13.50 31.92
N GLN A 73 6.47 12.59 31.86
CA GLN A 73 6.61 11.32 31.16
C GLN A 73 6.62 11.52 29.64
N ASP A 74 5.73 12.36 29.10
CA ASP A 74 5.66 12.67 27.66
C ASP A 74 6.94 13.32 27.17
N ILE A 75 7.47 14.26 27.95
CA ILE A 75 8.73 14.94 27.63
C ILE A 75 9.88 13.93 27.62
N ASN A 76 9.93 12.99 28.57
CA ASN A 76 10.98 11.97 28.59
C ASN A 76 10.87 11.00 27.39
N GLU A 77 9.66 10.64 26.98
CA GLU A 77 9.40 9.78 25.83
C GLU A 77 9.81 10.47 24.52
N ALA A 78 9.50 11.76 24.37
CA ALA A 78 9.96 12.58 23.26
C ALA A 78 11.47 12.74 23.24
N VAL A 79 12.11 12.96 24.40
CA VAL A 79 13.57 13.02 24.51
C VAL A 79 14.22 11.69 24.08
N ALA A 80 13.67 10.55 24.49
CA ALA A 80 14.19 9.25 24.12
C ALA A 80 14.12 9.02 22.60
N GLU A 81 12.99 9.34 21.97
CA GLU A 81 12.81 9.18 20.52
C GLU A 81 13.75 10.11 19.73
N VAL A 82 13.92 11.37 20.17
CA VAL A 82 14.83 12.32 19.53
C VAL A 82 16.29 11.90 19.69
N ILE A 83 16.68 11.31 20.83
CA ILE A 83 18.02 10.74 21.02
C ILE A 83 18.26 9.55 20.09
N VAL A 84 17.26 8.69 19.90
CA VAL A 84 17.33 7.58 18.94
C VAL A 84 17.52 8.12 17.52
N THR A 85 16.75 9.14 17.13
CA THR A 85 16.87 9.79 15.83
C THR A 85 18.25 10.45 15.66
N LEU A 86 18.76 11.14 16.68
CA LEU A 86 20.11 11.71 16.68
C LEU A 86 21.19 10.65 16.45
N ARG A 87 21.09 9.49 17.12
CA ARG A 87 22.01 8.37 16.93
C ARG A 87 21.94 7.79 15.52
N LEU A 88 20.77 7.72 14.92
CA LEU A 88 20.57 7.26 13.53
C LEU A 88 21.16 8.23 12.50
N ILE A 89 21.25 9.51 12.83
CA ILE A 89 21.93 10.52 12.01
C ILE A 89 23.46 10.38 12.16
N GLN A 90 23.93 10.09 13.37
CA GLN A 90 25.36 10.04 13.72
C GLN A 90 26.04 8.68 13.48
N ASP A 91 25.30 7.60 13.20
CA ASP A 91 25.85 6.24 13.01
C ASP A 91 26.64 6.09 11.69
N PRO A 92 27.96 5.85 11.73
CA PRO A 92 28.80 5.66 10.54
C PRO A 92 28.62 4.30 9.84
N SER A 93 27.83 3.37 10.40
CA SER A 93 27.51 2.05 9.82
C SER A 93 26.24 2.02 8.96
N ARG A 94 25.71 3.20 8.57
CA ARG A 94 24.65 3.32 7.56
C ARG A 94 24.97 2.43 6.36
N ASP A 95 24.11 1.44 6.11
CA ASP A 95 23.86 1.00 4.74
C ASP A 95 23.60 2.29 3.95
N THR A 96 24.40 2.56 2.92
CA THR A 96 24.40 3.78 2.12
C THR A 96 23.12 4.02 1.32
N MET A 97 22.04 3.30 1.62
CA MET A 97 20.69 3.64 1.16
C MET A 97 20.13 4.71 2.06
N ASP A 98 20.38 5.94 1.65
CA ASP A 98 19.71 7.14 2.14
C ASP A 98 18.18 6.92 1.99
N PRO A 99 17.37 7.03 3.04
CA PRO A 99 15.90 7.14 2.92
C PRO A 99 15.45 8.24 1.95
N LEU A 100 16.39 9.09 1.51
CA LEU A 100 16.25 10.15 0.52
C LEU A 100 16.07 9.68 -0.94
N ASP A 101 16.39 8.42 -1.27
CA ASP A 101 16.26 7.88 -2.64
C ASP A 101 14.86 7.29 -2.95
N GLU A 102 14.14 6.82 -1.93
CA GLU A 102 12.83 6.17 -2.09
C GLU A 102 11.76 7.13 -2.67
N PRO A 103 11.64 8.38 -2.19
CA PRO A 103 10.66 9.33 -2.74
C PRO A 103 10.91 9.69 -4.21
N GLN A 104 12.18 9.80 -4.61
CA GLN A 104 12.55 10.09 -6.00
C GLN A 104 12.22 8.92 -6.92
N LYS A 105 12.47 7.68 -6.47
CA LYS A 105 12.12 6.46 -7.21
C LYS A 105 10.60 6.29 -7.33
N ILE A 106 9.84 6.57 -6.26
CA ILE A 106 8.37 6.54 -6.31
C ILE A 106 7.84 7.63 -7.26
N ALA A 107 8.41 8.84 -7.25
CA ALA A 107 8.04 9.90 -8.18
C ALA A 107 8.31 9.50 -9.64
N HIS A 108 9.48 8.93 -9.93
CA HIS A 108 9.82 8.41 -11.25
C HIS A 108 8.86 7.30 -11.68
N ALA A 109 8.61 6.32 -10.81
CA ALA A 109 7.63 5.26 -11.02
C ALA A 109 6.23 5.79 -11.35
N PHE A 110 5.79 6.83 -10.63
CA PHE A 110 4.49 7.45 -10.85
C PHE A 110 4.39 8.22 -12.17
N ARG A 111 5.52 8.61 -12.78
CA ARG A 111 5.59 9.32 -14.07
C ARG A 111 5.89 8.43 -15.26
N ALA A 112 6.29 7.19 -15.04
CA ALA A 112 6.49 6.22 -16.11
C ALA A 112 5.21 6.05 -16.94
N THR A 113 5.30 5.52 -18.15
CA THR A 113 4.11 5.21 -18.96
C THR A 113 3.15 4.31 -18.19
N TYR A 114 1.84 4.59 -18.28
CA TYR A 114 0.82 3.77 -17.65
C TYR A 114 0.69 2.43 -18.37
N VAL A 115 0.50 1.36 -17.61
CA VAL A 115 0.41 -0.01 -18.12
C VAL A 115 -0.84 -0.65 -17.54
N GLY A 116 -1.69 -1.20 -18.41
CA GLY A 116 -2.97 -1.79 -18.06
C GLY A 116 -4.17 -0.98 -18.51
N ASP A 117 -5.34 -1.35 -18.00
CA ASP A 117 -6.66 -0.82 -18.35
C ASP A 117 -7.51 -0.45 -17.14
N ALA A 118 -6.93 -0.47 -15.92
CA ALA A 118 -7.69 -0.20 -14.71
C ALA A 118 -8.21 1.25 -14.62
N ASP A 119 -7.57 2.19 -15.32
CA ASP A 119 -8.08 3.54 -15.52
C ASP A 119 -9.34 3.55 -16.41
N THR A 120 -9.33 2.75 -17.48
CA THR A 120 -10.44 2.61 -18.43
C THR A 120 -11.64 1.96 -17.75
N GLU A 121 -11.43 0.86 -17.03
CA GLU A 121 -12.49 0.23 -16.22
C GLU A 121 -13.05 1.20 -15.17
N PHE A 122 -12.18 2.00 -14.54
CA PHE A 122 -12.63 2.99 -13.56
C PHE A 122 -13.44 4.13 -14.20
N ARG A 123 -13.07 4.58 -15.41
CA ARG A 123 -13.84 5.57 -16.19
C ARG A 123 -15.21 5.04 -16.57
N GLU A 124 -15.31 3.79 -16.98
CA GLU A 124 -16.60 3.13 -17.27
C GLU A 124 -17.47 3.03 -16.01
N TYR A 125 -16.88 2.64 -14.88
CA TYR A 125 -17.54 2.64 -13.58
C TYR A 125 -18.07 4.03 -13.20
N LEU A 126 -17.25 5.08 -13.39
CA LEU A 126 -17.63 6.46 -13.09
C LEU A 126 -18.71 6.99 -14.04
N ALA A 127 -18.69 6.60 -15.32
CA ALA A 127 -19.72 6.96 -16.29
C ALA A 127 -21.08 6.31 -15.97
N ALA A 128 -21.05 5.03 -15.56
CA ALA A 128 -22.23 4.32 -15.07
C ALA A 128 -22.79 4.99 -13.81
N TRP A 129 -21.90 5.38 -12.90
CA TRP A 129 -22.24 6.14 -11.71
C TRP A 129 -22.93 7.47 -12.06
N CYS A 130 -22.37 8.27 -12.97
CA CYS A 130 -22.95 9.55 -13.37
C CYS A 130 -24.36 9.38 -13.92
N SER A 131 -24.59 8.32 -14.69
CA SER A 131 -25.90 7.99 -15.26
C SER A 131 -26.90 7.59 -14.18
N ALA A 132 -26.50 6.70 -13.27
CA ALA A 132 -27.33 6.25 -12.16
C ALA A 132 -27.69 7.39 -11.20
N ASN A 133 -26.73 8.23 -10.84
CA ASN A 133 -26.95 9.38 -9.98
C ASN A 133 -27.88 10.40 -10.65
N SER A 134 -27.78 10.61 -11.97
CA SER A 134 -28.68 11.52 -12.71
C SER A 134 -30.12 10.99 -12.77
N ALA A 135 -30.30 9.67 -12.90
CA ALA A 135 -31.62 9.04 -12.99
C ALA A 135 -32.31 8.84 -11.63
N HIS A 136 -31.54 8.48 -10.60
CA HIS A 136 -32.02 8.03 -9.29
C HIS A 136 -31.41 8.84 -8.16
N THR A 137 -31.55 10.15 -8.27
CA THR A 137 -30.92 11.13 -7.37
C THR A 137 -31.29 10.95 -5.89
N SER A 138 -32.49 10.45 -5.57
CA SER A 138 -32.98 10.26 -4.19
C SER A 138 -32.45 9.01 -3.50
N ASP A 139 -31.91 8.06 -4.27
CA ASP A 139 -31.69 6.69 -3.78
C ASP A 139 -30.29 6.51 -3.16
N TYR A 140 -29.43 7.52 -3.31
CA TYR A 140 -28.04 7.51 -2.86
C TYR A 140 -27.77 8.55 -1.77
N LYS A 141 -27.00 8.13 -0.76
CA LYS A 141 -26.79 8.91 0.47
C LYS A 141 -25.97 10.18 0.27
N ALA A 142 -24.92 10.11 -0.56
CA ALA A 142 -24.09 11.25 -0.96
C ALA A 142 -23.30 10.86 -2.22
N PRO A 143 -22.97 11.83 -3.11
CA PRO A 143 -22.25 11.54 -4.34
C PRO A 143 -20.74 11.39 -4.10
N TYR A 144 -20.35 10.28 -3.47
CA TYR A 144 -18.95 9.88 -3.38
C TYR A 144 -18.77 8.39 -3.65
N VAL A 145 -17.56 8.02 -4.08
CA VAL A 145 -17.10 6.65 -4.30
C VAL A 145 -15.72 6.47 -3.68
N THR A 146 -15.35 5.23 -3.37
CA THR A 146 -14.02 4.90 -2.85
C THR A 146 -13.26 4.02 -3.84
N ILE A 147 -11.96 4.28 -4.02
CA ILE A 147 -11.04 3.34 -4.67
C ILE A 147 -10.29 2.62 -3.56
N THR A 148 -10.54 1.33 -3.39
CA THR A 148 -10.04 0.56 -2.24
C THR A 148 -9.12 -0.56 -2.69
N GLN A 149 -7.88 -0.52 -2.23
CA GLN A 149 -6.93 -1.63 -2.28
C GLN A 149 -5.71 -1.30 -1.40
N SER A 150 -4.95 -2.32 -1.00
CA SER A 150 -3.65 -2.14 -0.36
C SER A 150 -2.65 -1.31 -1.20
N SER A 151 -1.57 -0.84 -0.56
CA SER A 151 -0.54 -0.02 -1.22
C SER A 151 0.13 -0.73 -2.41
N GLY A 152 0.52 0.02 -3.43
CA GLY A 152 1.25 -0.51 -4.58
C GLY A 152 0.42 -0.99 -5.78
N PHE A 153 -0.91 -0.91 -5.70
CA PHE A 153 -1.81 -1.22 -6.83
C PHE A 153 -2.05 -0.05 -7.80
N GLY A 154 -1.44 1.11 -7.56
CA GLY A 154 -1.56 2.27 -8.47
C GLY A 154 -2.85 3.07 -8.32
N LYS A 155 -3.48 3.11 -7.14
CA LYS A 155 -4.74 3.86 -6.92
C LYS A 155 -4.63 5.35 -7.29
N SER A 156 -3.61 6.03 -6.77
CA SER A 156 -3.34 7.44 -7.11
C SER A 156 -2.97 7.61 -8.58
N ARG A 157 -2.43 6.55 -9.21
CA ARG A 157 -2.10 6.56 -10.64
C ARG A 157 -3.37 6.54 -11.49
N ILE A 158 -4.38 5.73 -11.14
CA ILE A 158 -5.70 5.74 -11.78
C ILE A 158 -6.32 7.15 -11.76
N LEU A 159 -6.18 7.89 -10.66
CA LEU A 159 -6.66 9.28 -10.57
C LEU A 159 -5.96 10.22 -11.54
N ARG A 160 -4.64 10.05 -11.72
CA ARG A 160 -3.87 10.82 -12.70
C ARG A 160 -4.30 10.51 -14.13
N GLU A 161 -4.42 9.24 -14.48
CA GLU A 161 -4.87 8.82 -15.83
C GLU A 161 -6.30 9.33 -16.12
N LEU A 162 -7.18 9.31 -15.11
CA LEU A 162 -8.50 9.95 -15.21
C LEU A 162 -8.37 11.46 -15.50
N ALA A 163 -7.50 12.18 -14.80
CA ALA A 163 -7.30 13.61 -15.00
C ALA A 163 -6.69 13.93 -16.38
N GLU A 164 -5.71 13.15 -16.84
CA GLU A 164 -5.06 13.34 -18.12
C GLU A 164 -6.00 13.04 -19.30
N SER A 165 -6.73 11.92 -19.24
CA SER A 165 -7.70 11.54 -20.28
C SER A 165 -8.82 12.55 -20.43
N THR A 166 -9.42 13.01 -19.32
CA THR A 166 -10.50 14.00 -19.41
C THR A 166 -9.98 15.39 -19.81
N ALA A 167 -8.77 15.77 -19.38
CA ALA A 167 -8.11 17.00 -19.83
C ALA A 167 -7.72 16.97 -21.33
N ALA A 168 -7.49 15.78 -21.90
CA ALA A 168 -7.31 15.56 -23.34
C ALA A 168 -8.64 15.68 -24.13
N GLY A 169 -9.77 15.83 -23.44
CA GLY A 169 -11.09 15.96 -24.04
C GLY A 169 -11.82 14.64 -24.26
N GLU A 170 -11.40 13.57 -23.59
CA GLU A 170 -12.11 12.30 -23.63
C GLU A 170 -13.24 12.27 -22.57
N PRO A 171 -14.52 12.36 -22.98
CA PRO A 171 -15.63 12.37 -22.02
C PRO A 171 -15.83 10.99 -21.39
N LEU A 172 -16.48 10.97 -20.23
CA LEU A 172 -17.02 9.74 -19.66
C LEU A 172 -18.28 9.36 -20.45
N VAL A 173 -18.38 8.10 -20.90
CA VAL A 173 -19.48 7.66 -21.76
C VAL A 173 -20.18 6.44 -21.17
N HIS A 174 -21.50 6.52 -21.03
CA HIS A 174 -22.32 5.37 -20.62
C HIS A 174 -23.67 5.38 -21.35
N HIS A 175 -23.99 4.28 -22.04
CA HIS A 175 -25.19 4.12 -22.86
C HIS A 175 -25.51 5.32 -23.78
N GLY A 176 -24.47 5.93 -24.38
CA GLY A 176 -24.59 7.07 -25.27
C GLY A 176 -24.68 8.44 -24.58
N THR A 177 -24.83 8.48 -23.25
CA THR A 177 -24.72 9.71 -22.46
C THR A 177 -23.25 10.08 -22.28
N LYS A 178 -22.93 11.36 -22.45
CA LYS A 178 -21.57 11.88 -22.33
C LYS A 178 -21.48 12.86 -21.16
N PHE A 179 -20.45 12.70 -20.33
CA PHE A 179 -20.14 13.60 -19.22
C PHE A 179 -18.76 14.21 -19.40
N ASP A 180 -18.69 15.53 -19.27
CA ASP A 180 -17.44 16.28 -19.37
C ASP A 180 -16.85 16.45 -17.97
N ALA A 181 -15.87 15.63 -17.63
CA ALA A 181 -15.33 15.53 -16.28
C ALA A 181 -14.06 16.35 -16.10
N THR A 182 -13.99 17.19 -15.07
CA THR A 182 -12.77 17.89 -14.68
C THR A 182 -12.34 17.44 -13.29
N VAL A 183 -11.08 16.98 -13.16
CA VAL A 183 -10.54 16.44 -11.91
C VAL A 183 -9.80 17.53 -11.12
N LEU A 184 -10.26 17.79 -9.89
CA LEU A 184 -9.55 18.56 -8.89
C LEU A 184 -8.90 17.58 -7.89
N TYR A 185 -7.60 17.40 -7.98
CA TYR A 185 -6.84 16.51 -7.11
C TYR A 185 -6.43 17.19 -5.79
N VAL A 186 -6.63 16.50 -4.67
CA VAL A 186 -6.25 16.93 -3.33
C VAL A 186 -5.61 15.75 -2.60
N CYS A 187 -4.33 15.84 -2.27
CA CYS A 187 -3.71 14.92 -1.32
C CYS A 187 -3.93 15.49 0.10
N ALA A 188 -4.82 14.87 0.86
CA ALA A 188 -5.31 15.36 2.15
C ALA A 188 -4.29 15.21 3.29
N SER A 189 -3.15 14.56 3.03
CA SER A 189 -2.07 14.38 3.99
C SER A 189 -1.71 15.71 4.66
N ASN A 190 -1.78 15.68 5.99
CA ASN A 190 -1.60 16.81 6.92
C ASN A 190 -0.12 17.07 7.22
N VAL A 191 0.79 16.24 6.71
CA VAL A 191 2.23 16.31 7.00
C VAL A 191 2.90 17.21 5.97
N LYS A 192 3.18 18.47 6.37
CA LYS A 192 4.01 19.38 5.56
C LYS A 192 5.41 18.76 5.42
N GLY A 193 5.86 18.54 4.19
CA GLY A 193 7.12 17.85 3.90
C GLY A 193 7.02 16.32 3.90
N SER A 194 5.81 15.74 3.84
CA SER A 194 5.64 14.31 3.60
C SER A 194 6.47 13.84 2.41
N THR A 195 7.19 12.73 2.60
CA THR A 195 8.01 12.10 1.57
C THR A 195 7.20 11.19 0.64
N GLY A 196 5.90 11.02 0.89
CA GLY A 196 4.98 10.27 0.04
C GLY A 196 4.74 10.93 -1.31
N TYR A 197 4.39 10.11 -2.31
CA TYR A 197 4.06 10.57 -3.65
C TYR A 197 2.70 10.00 -4.09
N PRO A 198 1.79 10.80 -4.70
CA PRO A 198 1.94 12.24 -4.99
C PRO A 198 2.03 13.09 -3.73
N ARG A 199 2.70 14.24 -3.82
CA ARG A 199 2.94 15.10 -2.65
C ARG A 199 1.64 15.67 -2.08
N ALA A 200 1.67 15.99 -0.78
CA ALA A 200 0.58 16.65 -0.08
C ALA A 200 0.25 18.02 -0.70
N THR A 201 -1.02 18.27 -0.99
CA THR A 201 -1.51 19.56 -1.51
C THR A 201 -1.97 20.42 -0.34
N PHE A 202 -1.02 20.88 0.47
CA PHE A 202 -1.29 21.50 1.77
C PHE A 202 -2.18 22.75 1.69
N THR A 203 -1.92 23.64 0.74
CA THR A 203 -2.65 24.90 0.58
C THR A 203 -4.06 24.64 0.05
N LEU A 204 -4.20 23.78 -0.97
CA LEU A 204 -5.50 23.40 -1.51
C LEU A 204 -6.35 22.61 -0.50
N ARG A 205 -5.72 21.72 0.28
CA ARG A 205 -6.37 21.00 1.39
C ARG A 205 -6.89 21.97 2.43
N LYS A 206 -6.12 22.99 2.83
CA LYS A 206 -6.57 24.00 3.80
C LYS A 206 -7.64 24.94 3.26
N TRP A 207 -7.60 25.24 1.96
CA TRP A 207 -8.65 26.01 1.31
C TRP A 207 -9.99 25.26 1.33
N LEU A 208 -9.98 23.96 1.03
CA LEU A 208 -11.19 23.13 1.02
C LEU A 208 -11.64 22.72 2.43
N PHE A 209 -10.70 22.38 3.30
CA PHE A 209 -10.90 21.95 4.69
C PHE A 209 -10.09 22.82 5.66
N PRO A 210 -10.58 24.04 6.01
CA PRO A 210 -9.84 24.95 6.88
C PRO A 210 -9.65 24.41 8.29
N ASP A 211 -8.46 24.56 8.89
CA ASP A 211 -8.20 24.09 10.26
C ASP A 211 -9.09 24.81 11.30
N LYS A 212 -9.56 26.03 10.99
CA LYS A 212 -10.46 26.83 11.81
C LYS A 212 -11.75 27.11 11.05
N ASN A 213 -12.89 27.00 11.74
CA ASN A 213 -14.22 27.25 11.18
C ASN A 213 -14.61 26.33 10.00
N CYS A 214 -14.01 25.13 9.89
CA CYS A 214 -14.48 24.13 8.94
C CYS A 214 -15.96 23.81 9.22
N SER A 215 -16.79 23.94 8.19
CA SER A 215 -18.21 23.64 8.27
C SER A 215 -18.70 23.06 6.95
N LYS A 216 -19.83 22.35 6.98
CA LYS A 216 -20.50 21.89 5.75
C LYS A 216 -20.80 23.05 4.79
N SER A 217 -21.10 24.24 5.30
CA SER A 217 -21.40 25.43 4.49
C SER A 217 -20.14 25.99 3.81
N SER A 218 -19.00 26.01 4.51
CA SER A 218 -17.74 26.46 3.92
C SER A 218 -17.25 25.52 2.83
N ILE A 219 -17.36 24.20 3.06
CA ILE A 219 -17.03 23.18 2.05
C ILE A 219 -17.97 23.32 0.84
N CYS A 220 -19.28 23.45 1.08
CA CYS A 220 -20.27 23.66 0.01
C CYS A 220 -19.93 24.89 -0.85
N ALA A 221 -19.58 26.01 -0.23
CA ALA A 221 -19.19 27.23 -0.94
C ALA A 221 -17.92 27.01 -1.79
N ALA A 222 -16.90 26.35 -1.23
CA ALA A 222 -15.67 26.02 -1.97
C ALA A 222 -15.95 25.11 -3.17
N LEU A 223 -16.81 24.09 -3.03
CA LEU A 223 -17.18 23.20 -4.13
C LEU A 223 -17.95 23.95 -5.23
N CYS A 224 -18.90 24.82 -4.86
CA CYS A 224 -19.61 25.66 -5.83
C CYS A 224 -18.66 26.63 -6.56
N GLN A 225 -17.66 27.15 -5.85
CA GLN A 225 -16.63 28.04 -6.40
C GLN A 225 -15.73 27.29 -7.39
N ALA A 226 -15.26 26.09 -7.05
CA ALA A 226 -14.49 25.24 -7.96
C ALA A 226 -15.31 24.85 -9.21
N PHE A 227 -16.58 24.48 -9.04
CA PHE A 227 -17.46 24.18 -10.16
C PHE A 227 -17.66 25.39 -11.08
N SER A 228 -17.90 26.57 -10.49
CA SER A 228 -18.01 27.83 -11.23
C SER A 228 -16.72 28.17 -11.97
N TYR A 229 -15.56 27.88 -11.37
CA TYR A 229 -14.27 28.10 -12.02
C TYR A 229 -14.14 27.24 -13.28
N VAL A 230 -14.43 25.94 -13.20
CA VAL A 230 -14.38 25.01 -14.36
C VAL A 230 -15.33 25.46 -15.46
N MET A 231 -16.55 25.83 -15.11
CA MET A 231 -17.54 26.31 -16.09
C MET A 231 -17.10 27.56 -16.85
N ASN A 232 -16.30 28.43 -16.21
CA ASN A 232 -15.79 29.66 -16.82
C ASN A 232 -14.40 29.50 -17.44
N ASN A 233 -13.69 28.41 -17.17
CA ASN A 233 -12.31 28.17 -17.61
C ASN A 233 -12.17 26.75 -18.17
N PRO A 234 -12.47 26.53 -19.47
CA PRO A 234 -12.38 25.20 -20.10
C PRO A 234 -10.98 24.56 -20.05
N SER A 235 -9.93 25.35 -19.82
CA SER A 235 -8.56 24.86 -19.65
C SER A 235 -8.24 24.36 -18.24
N ALA A 236 -9.18 24.47 -17.29
CA ALA A 236 -8.97 24.11 -15.89
C ALA A 236 -8.48 22.66 -15.71
N GLY A 237 -9.04 21.70 -16.47
CA GLY A 237 -8.60 20.31 -16.42
C GLY A 237 -7.12 20.15 -16.75
N LYS A 238 -6.65 20.75 -17.86
CA LYS A 238 -5.23 20.72 -18.25
C LYS A 238 -4.34 21.39 -17.21
N GLU A 239 -4.78 22.51 -16.65
CA GLU A 239 -4.04 23.18 -15.58
C GLU A 239 -3.91 22.30 -14.33
N TRP A 240 -5.00 21.69 -13.89
CA TRP A 240 -5.05 20.91 -12.65
C TRP A 240 -4.34 19.55 -12.74
N THR A 241 -4.01 19.05 -13.93
CA THR A 241 -3.10 17.87 -14.05
C THR A 241 -1.75 18.12 -13.37
N THR A 242 -1.29 19.37 -13.31
CA THR A 242 -0.05 19.73 -12.63
C THR A 242 -0.09 19.51 -11.10
N LEU A 243 -1.28 19.36 -10.50
CA LEU A 243 -1.43 19.03 -9.07
C LEU A 243 -0.87 17.64 -8.70
N PHE A 244 -0.65 16.78 -9.70
CA PHE A 244 0.01 15.48 -9.52
C PHE A 244 1.55 15.58 -9.58
N ASP A 245 2.10 16.75 -9.90
CA ASP A 245 3.52 17.02 -10.13
C ASP A 245 4.08 18.15 -9.25
N ASN A 246 5.42 18.28 -9.21
CA ASN A 246 6.15 19.18 -8.30
C ASN A 246 6.88 20.35 -8.98
N GLU A 247 6.71 20.56 -10.28
CA GLU A 247 7.51 21.56 -11.00
C GLU A 247 6.91 22.96 -10.90
N SER A 248 7.29 23.69 -9.85
CA SER A 248 7.24 25.15 -9.90
C SER A 248 8.32 25.83 -9.05
N ASN A 249 8.95 26.82 -9.67
CA ASN A 249 10.06 27.65 -9.20
C ASN A 249 9.77 28.35 -7.84
N GLY A 250 9.94 27.64 -6.72
CA GLY A 250 9.90 28.21 -5.36
C GLY A 250 8.52 28.54 -4.78
N ARG A 251 7.41 28.30 -5.52
CA ARG A 251 6.03 28.26 -5.00
C ARG A 251 5.45 26.87 -5.23
N THR A 252 4.54 26.41 -4.39
CA THR A 252 3.87 25.11 -4.62
C THR A 252 2.73 25.29 -5.64
N VAL A 253 2.51 24.28 -6.49
CA VAL A 253 1.50 24.32 -7.56
C VAL A 253 0.10 24.59 -7.01
N ASP A 254 -0.21 24.04 -5.84
CA ASP A 254 -1.48 24.21 -5.16
C ASP A 254 -1.74 25.63 -4.65
N ASP A 255 -0.70 26.43 -4.35
CA ASP A 255 -0.85 27.87 -4.06
C ASP A 255 -1.45 28.63 -5.25
N VAL A 256 -0.94 28.34 -6.46
CA VAL A 256 -1.38 28.99 -7.70
C VAL A 256 -2.83 28.64 -8.02
N VAL A 257 -3.21 27.37 -7.82
CA VAL A 257 -4.58 26.91 -8.01
C VAL A 257 -5.52 27.60 -7.02
N VAL A 258 -5.14 27.70 -5.74
CA VAL A 258 -5.95 28.37 -4.71
C VAL A 258 -6.10 29.87 -4.99
N GLU A 259 -5.06 30.56 -5.43
CA GLU A 259 -5.14 31.98 -5.82
C GLU A 259 -6.16 32.20 -6.94
N LYS A 260 -6.13 31.34 -7.97
CA LYS A 260 -7.10 31.38 -9.08
C LYS A 260 -8.52 31.05 -8.63
N LEU A 261 -8.70 30.05 -7.78
CA LEU A 261 -10.01 29.73 -7.21
C LEU A 261 -10.56 30.94 -6.43
N ASN A 262 -9.75 31.57 -5.57
CA ASN A 262 -10.14 32.77 -4.81
C ASN A 262 -10.42 34.00 -5.68
N SER A 263 -9.88 34.07 -6.89
CA SER A 263 -10.18 35.16 -7.83
C SER A 263 -11.59 35.10 -8.42
N VAL A 264 -12.29 33.95 -8.28
CA VAL A 264 -13.69 33.80 -8.65
C VAL A 264 -14.54 34.58 -7.65
N VAL A 265 -14.87 35.82 -8.00
CA VAL A 265 -15.77 36.67 -7.20
C VAL A 265 -17.14 35.99 -7.15
N ALA A 266 -17.62 35.69 -5.94
CA ALA A 266 -19.03 35.40 -5.71
C ALA A 266 -19.84 36.62 -6.17
N GLN A 267 -20.45 36.56 -7.35
CA GLN A 267 -21.36 37.63 -7.76
C GLN A 267 -22.55 37.64 -6.79
N PRO A 268 -22.80 38.74 -6.05
CA PRO A 268 -24.12 38.98 -5.52
C PRO A 268 -25.00 39.39 -6.70
N GLU A 269 -26.22 38.88 -6.73
CA GLU A 269 -27.19 39.16 -7.78
C GLU A 269 -27.36 40.66 -8.10
N ALA A 270 -27.84 40.89 -9.32
CA ALA A 270 -28.37 42.13 -9.90
C ALA A 270 -27.39 43.05 -10.65
N LYS A 271 -27.29 42.80 -11.96
CA LYS A 271 -27.58 43.83 -12.97
C LYS A 271 -28.15 43.18 -14.24
N LYS A 272 -29.46 43.35 -14.43
CA LYS A 272 -30.12 43.28 -15.75
C LYS A 272 -29.48 44.29 -16.69
N GLN A 273 -29.47 43.94 -17.98
CA GLN A 273 -29.01 44.67 -19.19
C GLN A 273 -27.56 44.36 -19.57
N ARG A 274 -27.24 43.73 -20.71
CA ARG A 274 -27.86 43.75 -22.05
C ARG A 274 -27.53 42.47 -22.82
N THR A 275 -28.57 41.89 -23.42
CA THR A 275 -28.60 41.22 -24.73
C THR A 275 -27.27 41.09 -25.48
N SER A 276 -26.79 39.86 -25.62
CA SER A 276 -26.10 39.36 -26.81
C SER A 276 -26.44 37.89 -26.93
N GLU A 277 -26.86 37.51 -28.13
CA GLU A 277 -27.53 36.26 -28.47
C GLU A 277 -26.83 35.01 -27.93
N SER A 278 -27.66 34.16 -27.33
CA SER A 278 -27.47 32.73 -27.27
C SER A 278 -27.04 32.19 -28.64
N THR A 279 -25.74 31.99 -28.80
CA THR A 279 -25.20 31.08 -29.82
C THR A 279 -24.77 29.79 -29.14
N PHE A 280 -25.65 29.24 -28.29
CA PHE A 280 -25.75 27.80 -28.18
C PHE A 280 -26.51 27.37 -29.42
N LEU A 281 -25.75 27.08 -30.48
CA LEU A 281 -26.28 26.28 -31.58
C LEU A 281 -26.83 25.01 -30.93
N HIS A 282 -28.17 24.87 -30.98
CA HIS A 282 -28.80 23.57 -31.05
C HIS A 282 -28.19 22.86 -32.27
N SER A 283 -27.06 22.20 -32.03
CA SER A 283 -26.58 21.13 -32.87
C SER A 283 -27.21 19.86 -32.32
N GLU A 284 -27.99 19.19 -33.17
CA GLU A 284 -28.48 17.84 -32.95
C GLU A 284 -27.28 16.88 -32.92
N SER A 285 -26.59 16.78 -31.77
CA SER A 285 -25.76 15.64 -31.38
C SER A 285 -25.24 15.79 -29.93
N GLY A 286 -25.96 15.22 -28.96
CA GLY A 286 -25.46 14.86 -27.60
C GLY A 286 -25.26 16.02 -26.61
N VAL A 287 -26.21 16.20 -25.68
CA VAL A 287 -26.03 17.08 -24.52
C VAL A 287 -24.94 16.48 -23.61
N THR A 288 -23.85 17.21 -23.40
CA THR A 288 -22.77 16.83 -22.47
C THR A 288 -23.00 17.49 -21.11
N SER A 289 -23.09 16.71 -20.05
CA SER A 289 -23.26 17.24 -18.68
C SER A 289 -21.89 17.48 -18.02
N PRO A 290 -21.62 18.68 -17.47
CA PRO A 290 -20.37 18.97 -16.79
C PRO A 290 -20.30 18.28 -15.41
N VAL A 291 -19.15 17.68 -15.10
CA VAL A 291 -18.92 16.95 -13.84
C VAL A 291 -17.61 17.45 -13.20
N LEU A 292 -17.69 17.97 -11.98
CA LEU A 292 -16.50 18.20 -11.16
C LEU A 292 -16.21 16.94 -10.35
N VAL A 293 -15.03 16.37 -10.56
CA VAL A 293 -14.52 15.23 -9.81
C VAL A 293 -13.52 15.74 -8.78
N LEU A 294 -13.89 15.70 -7.50
CA LEU A 294 -12.99 15.97 -6.39
C LEU A 294 -12.27 14.68 -5.99
N ALA A 295 -11.02 14.52 -6.43
CA ALA A 295 -10.22 13.34 -6.11
C ALA A 295 -9.39 13.59 -4.84
N ILE A 296 -9.72 12.93 -3.74
CA ILE A 296 -9.04 13.06 -2.45
C ILE A 296 -8.19 11.83 -2.19
N ASP A 297 -6.88 12.00 -2.22
CA ASP A 297 -5.90 10.98 -1.80
C ASP A 297 -5.53 11.14 -0.32
N GLU A 298 -5.10 10.04 0.30
CA GLU A 298 -4.87 9.94 1.76
C GLU A 298 -6.09 10.44 2.57
N ALA A 299 -7.29 10.03 2.14
CA ALA A 299 -8.56 10.55 2.64
C ALA A 299 -8.80 10.33 4.16
N ARG A 300 -8.08 9.42 4.82
CA ARG A 300 -8.11 9.22 6.29
C ARG A 300 -7.82 10.50 7.06
N ALA A 301 -7.00 11.40 6.50
CA ALA A 301 -6.64 12.65 7.15
C ALA A 301 -7.87 13.54 7.44
N LEU A 302 -8.99 13.30 6.73
CA LEU A 302 -10.25 14.00 6.97
C LEU A 302 -10.91 13.63 8.32
N PHE A 303 -10.58 12.47 8.91
CA PHE A 303 -11.10 12.09 10.23
C PHE A 303 -10.45 12.87 11.37
N ASP A 304 -9.21 13.32 11.16
CA ASP A 304 -8.43 14.09 12.14
C ASP A 304 -8.84 15.57 12.16
N ILE A 305 -9.37 16.08 11.05
CA ILE A 305 -9.87 17.46 10.95
C ILE A 305 -11.26 17.52 11.57
N LYS A 306 -11.37 18.11 12.76
CA LYS A 306 -12.64 18.23 13.48
C LYS A 306 -13.01 19.69 13.69
N ASN A 307 -14.30 19.98 13.59
CA ASN A 307 -14.83 21.29 13.97
C ASN A 307 -15.00 21.40 15.51
N THR A 308 -15.48 22.54 15.98
CA THR A 308 -15.73 22.79 17.42
C THR A 308 -16.76 21.85 18.04
N SER A 309 -17.65 21.24 17.24
CA SER A 309 -18.61 20.23 17.70
C SER A 309 -18.10 18.78 17.62
N GLY A 310 -16.82 18.58 17.25
CA GLY A 310 -16.21 17.25 17.11
C GLY A 310 -16.61 16.49 15.83
N THR A 311 -17.36 17.12 14.92
CA THR A 311 -17.72 16.57 13.61
C THR A 311 -16.50 16.61 12.70
N ASN A 312 -16.17 15.49 12.07
CA ASN A 312 -14.98 15.39 11.22
C ASN A 312 -15.23 15.94 9.79
N ALA A 313 -14.16 16.27 9.06
CA ALA A 313 -14.25 16.86 7.74
C ALA A 313 -14.88 15.94 6.70
N PHE A 314 -14.73 14.63 6.83
CA PHE A 314 -15.42 13.67 5.97
C PHE A 314 -16.95 13.75 6.13
N GLN A 315 -17.46 13.76 7.36
CA GLN A 315 -18.90 13.93 7.64
C GLN A 315 -19.42 15.25 7.08
N MET A 316 -18.64 16.32 7.23
CA MET A 316 -18.98 17.64 6.68
C MET A 316 -18.95 17.65 5.15
N LEU A 317 -18.00 16.97 4.51
CA LEU A 317 -17.92 16.80 3.05
C LEU A 317 -19.14 16.04 2.51
N SER A 318 -19.48 14.91 3.12
CA SER A 318 -20.63 14.09 2.74
C SER A 318 -21.93 14.90 2.78
N GLN A 319 -22.14 15.68 3.85
CA GLN A 319 -23.28 16.60 3.96
C GLN A 319 -23.22 17.74 2.94
N ALA A 320 -22.03 18.31 2.69
CA ALA A 320 -21.86 19.38 1.73
C ALA A 320 -22.19 18.91 0.31
N LEU A 321 -21.75 17.72 -0.09
CA LEU A 321 -22.04 17.13 -1.40
C LEU A 321 -23.54 16.94 -1.64
N THR A 322 -24.30 16.51 -0.63
CA THR A 322 -25.77 16.44 -0.71
C THR A 322 -26.40 17.82 -0.93
N ILE A 323 -25.87 18.86 -0.30
CA ILE A 323 -26.39 20.24 -0.43
C ILE A 323 -26.02 20.85 -1.80
N VAL A 324 -24.77 20.68 -2.25
CA VAL A 324 -24.26 21.33 -3.47
C VAL A 324 -25.00 20.85 -4.72
N LYS A 325 -25.45 19.59 -4.73
CA LYS A 325 -26.34 19.06 -5.77
C LYS A 325 -27.59 19.90 -5.99
N ASP A 326 -28.10 20.54 -4.93
CA ASP A 326 -29.27 21.39 -4.98
C ASP A 326 -28.99 22.88 -5.22
N SER A 327 -27.71 23.26 -5.33
CA SER A 327 -27.31 24.64 -5.61
C SER A 327 -27.73 25.10 -7.02
N GLU A 328 -28.08 26.39 -7.15
CA GLU A 328 -28.51 26.97 -8.42
C GLU A 328 -27.43 26.90 -9.51
N VAL A 329 -26.16 27.01 -9.12
CA VAL A 329 -25.02 26.95 -10.05
C VAL A 329 -24.92 25.56 -10.69
N VAL A 330 -25.02 24.49 -9.89
CA VAL A 330 -24.88 23.11 -10.38
C VAL A 330 -26.13 22.67 -11.12
N LYS A 331 -27.32 22.93 -10.57
CA LYS A 331 -28.60 22.62 -11.23
C LYS A 331 -28.79 23.38 -12.54
N GLY A 332 -28.44 24.67 -12.56
CA GLY A 332 -28.57 25.52 -13.74
C GLY A 332 -27.73 25.06 -14.92
N ALA A 333 -26.58 24.41 -14.64
CA ALA A 333 -25.70 23.83 -15.66
C ALA A 333 -26.05 22.37 -16.02
N ASN A 334 -27.08 21.77 -15.40
CA ASN A 334 -27.34 20.33 -15.46
C ASN A 334 -26.07 19.49 -15.18
N GLY A 335 -25.30 19.94 -14.19
CA GLY A 335 -24.00 19.35 -13.83
C GLY A 335 -24.04 18.53 -12.56
N ALA A 336 -22.90 17.94 -12.22
CA ALA A 336 -22.73 17.17 -10.99
C ALA A 336 -21.37 17.44 -10.33
N ILE A 337 -21.31 17.22 -9.01
CA ILE A 337 -20.06 17.17 -8.25
C ILE A 337 -20.00 15.82 -7.55
N ILE A 338 -18.88 15.12 -7.71
CA ILE A 338 -18.61 13.83 -7.07
C ILE A 338 -17.28 13.88 -6.34
N ALA A 339 -17.18 13.23 -5.19
CA ALA A 339 -15.90 12.97 -4.54
C ALA A 339 -15.42 11.52 -4.79
N ILE A 340 -14.16 11.36 -5.14
CA ILE A 340 -13.46 10.06 -5.17
C ILE A 340 -12.51 10.05 -3.98
N LEU A 341 -12.66 9.07 -3.10
CA LEU A 341 -11.85 8.92 -1.91
C LEU A 341 -10.87 7.77 -2.10
N VAL A 342 -9.58 8.06 -1.96
CA VAL A 342 -8.51 7.07 -2.06
C VAL A 342 -7.79 7.00 -0.73
N ASP A 343 -7.60 5.76 -0.25
CA ASP A 343 -6.77 5.51 0.91
C ASP A 343 -6.12 4.13 0.83
N THR A 344 -4.97 4.01 1.46
CA THR A 344 -4.31 2.74 1.75
C THR A 344 -5.04 1.97 2.86
N TYR A 345 -5.55 2.62 3.90
CA TYR A 345 -6.30 1.98 5.00
C TYR A 345 -7.75 1.78 4.62
N SER A 346 -8.22 0.53 4.65
CA SER A 346 -9.62 0.21 4.39
C SER A 346 -10.56 0.48 5.58
N HIS A 347 -10.25 1.41 6.49
CA HIS A 347 -11.25 1.98 7.43
C HIS A 347 -12.29 2.83 6.68
N VAL A 348 -12.66 2.39 5.47
CA VAL A 348 -13.89 2.69 4.75
C VAL A 348 -15.12 2.36 5.60
N TYR A 349 -14.95 1.60 6.69
CA TYR A 349 -15.93 1.49 7.77
C TYR A 349 -16.26 2.85 8.42
N ASP A 350 -15.30 3.78 8.54
CA ASP A 350 -15.53 5.13 9.09
C ASP A 350 -16.13 6.10 8.06
N PHE A 351 -16.14 5.74 6.76
CA PHE A 351 -16.92 6.47 5.76
C PHE A 351 -18.43 6.20 5.88
N LEU A 352 -18.82 5.16 6.64
CA LEU A 352 -20.20 5.01 7.12
C LEU A 352 -20.44 6.02 8.24
N PRO A 353 -21.57 6.75 8.24
CA PRO A 353 -21.86 7.63 9.36
C PRO A 353 -22.00 6.80 10.63
N VAL A 354 -21.15 7.12 11.62
CA VAL A 354 -21.27 6.70 13.01
C VAL A 354 -22.76 6.72 13.42
N GLN A 355 -23.19 5.68 14.11
CA GLN A 355 -24.54 5.36 14.61
C GLN A 355 -25.29 6.46 15.40
N ASN A 356 -24.78 7.71 15.42
CA ASN A 356 -25.44 8.86 16.02
C ASN A 356 -26.38 9.63 15.07
N TRP A 357 -26.70 9.09 13.88
CA TRP A 357 -27.92 9.47 13.19
C TRP A 357 -29.06 8.65 13.81
N SER A 358 -29.63 9.19 14.88
CA SER A 358 -30.86 8.68 15.47
C SER A 358 -31.90 8.45 14.38
N SER A 359 -32.27 7.17 14.18
CA SER A 359 -33.48 6.71 13.50
C SER A 359 -33.75 7.30 12.11
N VAL A 360 -33.25 6.69 11.04
CA VAL A 360 -34.08 6.23 9.91
C VAL A 360 -33.33 5.13 9.16
N ASP A 361 -33.95 3.95 9.07
CA ASP A 361 -33.72 2.94 8.04
C ASP A 361 -34.25 3.53 6.72
N ASP A 362 -33.50 4.44 6.09
CA ASP A 362 -34.05 5.35 5.06
C ASP A 362 -33.94 4.80 3.62
N GLY A 363 -33.68 3.49 3.45
CA GLY A 363 -33.63 2.85 2.14
C GLY A 363 -32.54 3.35 1.15
N THR A 364 -31.72 4.34 1.53
CA THR A 364 -30.66 4.90 0.68
C THR A 364 -29.38 4.09 0.74
N VAL A 365 -28.78 3.85 -0.43
CA VAL A 365 -27.64 2.94 -0.61
C VAL A 365 -26.34 3.74 -0.84
N LEU A 366 -25.20 3.21 -0.40
CA LEU A 366 -23.89 3.74 -0.79
C LEU A 366 -23.46 3.17 -2.13
N PHE A 367 -22.71 3.94 -2.90
CA PHE A 367 -22.11 3.38 -4.10
C PHE A 367 -21.05 2.32 -3.74
N PRO A 368 -21.02 1.18 -4.46
CA PRO A 368 -20.04 0.14 -4.21
C PRO A 368 -18.62 0.67 -4.38
N ALA A 369 -17.69 0.28 -3.50
CA ALA A 369 -16.28 0.61 -3.66
C ALA A 369 -15.73 0.03 -4.98
N PHE A 370 -14.88 0.78 -5.68
CA PHE A 370 -14.09 0.26 -6.79
C PHE A 370 -12.86 -0.45 -6.22
N ILE A 371 -12.85 -1.79 -6.31
CA ILE A 371 -11.77 -2.62 -5.78
C ILE A 371 -10.75 -2.89 -6.89
N VAL A 372 -9.55 -2.33 -6.74
CA VAL A 372 -8.49 -2.47 -7.75
C VAL A 372 -7.83 -3.84 -7.61
N THR A 373 -8.18 -4.79 -8.47
CA THR A 373 -7.46 -6.10 -8.55
C THR A 373 -6.82 -6.32 -9.92
N HIS A 374 -7.28 -5.59 -10.94
CA HIS A 374 -6.91 -5.73 -12.34
C HIS A 374 -5.45 -5.35 -12.65
N THR A 375 -4.80 -4.59 -11.77
CA THR A 375 -3.38 -4.22 -11.93
C THR A 375 -2.40 -5.30 -11.45
N MET A 376 -2.91 -6.41 -10.89
CA MET A 376 -2.09 -7.55 -10.49
C MET A 376 -1.44 -8.20 -11.72
N ASP A 377 -0.12 -8.43 -11.67
CA ASP A 377 0.67 -9.01 -12.79
C ASP A 377 0.65 -8.19 -14.10
N VAL A 378 0.13 -6.96 -14.10
CA VAL A 378 -0.02 -6.15 -15.33
C VAL A 378 1.30 -5.90 -16.05
N MET A 379 2.39 -5.74 -15.29
CA MET A 379 3.75 -5.52 -15.82
C MET A 379 4.33 -6.78 -16.46
N LEU A 380 3.91 -7.97 -15.98
CA LEU A 380 4.30 -9.24 -16.60
C LEU A 380 3.62 -9.41 -17.96
N ASN A 381 2.31 -9.12 -18.00
CA ASN A 381 1.51 -9.22 -19.23
C ASN A 381 2.02 -8.27 -20.31
N GLU A 382 2.52 -7.08 -19.95
CA GLU A 382 3.12 -6.13 -20.90
C GLU A 382 4.50 -6.58 -21.39
N ALA A 383 5.35 -7.13 -20.51
CA ALA A 383 6.65 -7.67 -20.91
C ALA A 383 6.53 -8.85 -21.89
N GLU A 384 5.35 -9.46 -21.97
CA GLU A 384 4.98 -10.50 -22.92
C GLU A 384 4.31 -9.96 -24.20
N ARG A 385 4.21 -8.63 -24.39
CA ARG A 385 3.67 -7.97 -25.61
C ARG A 385 4.75 -7.31 -26.46
N ASP A 386 4.54 -7.31 -27.76
CA ASP A 386 5.44 -6.77 -28.78
C ASP A 386 5.31 -5.25 -28.78
N ILE A 387 6.45 -4.57 -28.65
CA ILE A 387 6.53 -3.12 -28.39
C ILE A 387 5.96 -2.29 -29.56
N ASP A 388 5.99 -2.81 -30.79
CA ASP A 388 5.56 -2.09 -31.99
C ASP A 388 4.13 -2.43 -32.43
N THR A 389 3.62 -3.62 -32.07
CA THR A 389 2.31 -4.11 -32.54
C THR A 389 1.26 -4.25 -31.43
N GLY A 390 1.67 -4.30 -30.15
CA GLY A 390 0.78 -4.57 -29.02
C GLY A 390 0.21 -5.99 -28.99
N GLU A 391 0.58 -6.84 -29.95
CA GLU A 391 0.26 -8.27 -29.97
C GLU A 391 1.15 -9.01 -28.96
N ILE A 392 0.66 -10.09 -28.36
CA ILE A 392 1.47 -10.96 -27.49
C ILE A 392 2.70 -11.41 -28.29
N LEU A 393 3.92 -11.20 -27.76
CA LEU A 393 5.18 -11.64 -28.35
C LEU A 393 5.15 -13.16 -28.47
N THR A 394 4.72 -13.59 -29.65
CA THR A 394 4.69 -14.94 -30.18
C THR A 394 3.65 -15.86 -29.54
N GLY A 395 3.03 -16.72 -30.35
CA GLY A 395 2.04 -17.73 -29.95
C GLY A 395 2.58 -18.85 -29.06
N MET A 396 3.26 -18.47 -27.97
CA MET A 396 3.71 -19.31 -26.88
C MET A 396 2.57 -19.37 -25.86
N ASP A 397 2.13 -20.57 -25.50
CA ASP A 397 1.14 -20.78 -24.44
C ASP A 397 1.68 -20.24 -23.10
N ASP A 398 0.82 -19.70 -22.23
CA ASP A 398 1.19 -19.17 -20.90
C ASP A 398 2.07 -20.18 -20.13
N THR A 399 1.72 -21.46 -20.26
CA THR A 399 2.45 -22.58 -19.64
C THR A 399 3.91 -22.62 -20.10
N GLU A 400 4.14 -22.41 -21.38
CA GLU A 400 5.46 -22.46 -21.99
C GLU A 400 6.28 -21.23 -21.61
N ALA A 401 5.66 -20.05 -21.49
CA ALA A 401 6.29 -18.84 -20.97
C ALA A 401 6.77 -19.04 -19.51
N SER A 402 5.90 -19.53 -18.63
CA SER A 402 6.28 -19.86 -17.25
C SER A 402 7.38 -20.91 -17.18
N ARG A 403 7.28 -21.98 -17.98
CA ARG A 403 8.33 -23.00 -18.04
C ARG A 403 9.66 -22.42 -18.53
N SER A 404 9.66 -21.56 -19.54
CA SER A 404 10.87 -20.92 -20.05
C SER A 404 11.54 -20.05 -19.00
N ARG A 405 10.78 -19.35 -18.16
CA ARG A 405 11.33 -18.52 -17.08
C ARG A 405 11.88 -19.33 -15.92
N VAL A 406 11.19 -20.41 -15.54
CA VAL A 406 11.67 -21.34 -14.51
C VAL A 406 13.01 -21.97 -14.92
N LEU A 407 13.15 -22.33 -16.19
CA LEU A 407 14.35 -22.98 -16.73
C LEU A 407 15.43 -22.00 -17.20
N ALA A 408 15.19 -20.68 -17.10
CA ALA A 408 16.15 -19.69 -17.51
C ALA A 408 17.40 -19.71 -16.62
N THR A 409 18.57 -19.62 -17.25
CA THR A 409 19.87 -19.58 -16.55
C THR A 409 20.36 -18.15 -16.32
N ASP A 410 19.74 -17.16 -16.97
CA ASP A 410 20.06 -15.75 -16.82
C ASP A 410 19.34 -15.17 -15.59
N GLU A 411 20.11 -14.90 -14.54
CA GLU A 411 19.60 -14.39 -13.25
C GLU A 411 18.91 -13.03 -13.39
N ASP A 412 19.39 -12.18 -14.30
CA ASP A 412 18.81 -10.87 -14.58
C ASP A 412 17.41 -11.01 -15.18
N ARG A 413 17.26 -11.91 -16.14
CA ARG A 413 15.97 -12.21 -16.78
C ARG A 413 14.99 -12.84 -15.79
N VAL A 414 15.46 -13.76 -14.95
CA VAL A 414 14.63 -14.38 -13.90
C VAL A 414 14.15 -13.31 -12.92
N TRP A 415 15.06 -12.44 -12.46
CA TRP A 415 14.70 -11.37 -11.53
C TRP A 415 13.70 -10.39 -12.15
N ALA A 416 13.93 -9.96 -13.40
CA ALA A 416 13.03 -9.07 -14.12
C ALA A 416 11.59 -9.62 -14.21
N ALA A 417 11.44 -10.93 -14.39
CA ALA A 417 10.13 -11.57 -14.38
C ALA A 417 9.52 -11.60 -12.98
N LEU A 418 10.28 -11.97 -11.94
CA LEU A 418 9.80 -12.02 -10.56
C LEU A 418 9.33 -10.66 -10.05
N VAL A 419 10.02 -9.56 -10.40
CA VAL A 419 9.59 -8.20 -10.02
C VAL A 419 8.40 -7.70 -10.83
N SER A 420 8.11 -8.33 -11.97
CA SER A 420 6.93 -8.03 -12.81
C SER A 420 5.70 -8.82 -12.36
N MET A 421 5.89 -9.87 -11.57
CA MET A 421 4.83 -10.61 -10.88
C MET A 421 4.41 -9.89 -9.61
N GLY A 422 3.12 -9.87 -9.35
CA GLY A 422 2.52 -9.18 -8.23
C GLY A 422 2.26 -7.73 -8.58
N ARG A 423 2.47 -6.86 -7.60
CA ARG A 423 2.01 -5.48 -7.64
C ARG A 423 2.88 -4.67 -8.62
N PRO A 424 2.31 -3.72 -9.39
CA PRO A 424 3.08 -2.85 -10.27
C PRO A 424 4.23 -2.11 -9.55
N LEU A 425 4.01 -1.81 -8.26
CA LEU A 425 4.98 -1.17 -7.38
C LEU A 425 6.39 -1.77 -7.46
N TRP A 426 6.53 -3.10 -7.50
CA TRP A 426 7.84 -3.74 -7.42
C TRP A 426 8.68 -3.47 -8.66
N ARG A 427 8.08 -3.65 -9.84
CA ARG A 427 8.74 -3.37 -11.12
C ARG A 427 9.15 -1.90 -11.21
N SER A 428 8.26 -0.99 -10.80
CA SER A 428 8.53 0.44 -10.91
C SER A 428 9.58 0.95 -9.91
N MET A 429 9.82 0.22 -8.82
CA MET A 429 10.87 0.52 -7.84
C MET A 429 12.19 -0.21 -8.10
N ASP A 430 12.27 -1.11 -9.08
CA ASP A 430 13.48 -1.87 -9.39
C ASP A 430 14.59 -0.91 -9.88
N PRO A 431 15.64 -0.66 -9.09
CA PRO A 431 16.63 0.34 -9.45
C PRO A 431 17.50 -0.14 -10.63
N GLY A 432 17.84 0.70 -11.61
CA GLY A 432 18.64 0.30 -12.80
C GLY A 432 20.11 -0.06 -12.55
N ASN A 433 20.47 -0.60 -11.39
CA ASN A 433 21.82 -0.90 -10.93
C ASN A 433 22.10 -2.42 -10.86
N ALA A 434 23.27 -2.82 -10.35
CA ALA A 434 23.69 -4.22 -10.29
C ALA A 434 22.63 -5.14 -9.62
N LEU A 435 22.48 -6.37 -10.13
CA LEU A 435 21.43 -7.31 -9.71
C LEU A 435 21.32 -7.51 -8.19
N GLN A 436 22.45 -7.71 -7.51
CA GLN A 436 22.48 -7.89 -6.06
C GLN A 436 21.93 -6.67 -5.30
N ASN A 437 22.20 -5.46 -5.78
CA ASN A 437 21.69 -4.23 -5.18
C ASN A 437 20.18 -4.10 -5.40
N ARG A 438 19.69 -4.42 -6.61
CA ARG A 438 18.24 -4.48 -6.90
C ARG A 438 17.50 -5.41 -5.96
N GLN A 439 18.00 -6.64 -5.83
CA GLN A 439 17.43 -7.66 -4.96
C GLN A 439 17.41 -7.21 -3.51
N LYS A 440 18.53 -6.67 -3.00
CA LYS A 440 18.64 -6.14 -1.64
C LYS A 440 17.64 -5.01 -1.39
N VAL A 441 17.54 -4.05 -2.31
CA VAL A 441 16.64 -2.89 -2.19
C VAL A 441 15.19 -3.36 -2.11
N LEU A 442 14.74 -4.20 -3.04
CA LEU A 442 13.34 -4.65 -3.06
C LEU A 442 13.00 -5.52 -1.84
N ASN A 443 13.93 -6.33 -1.35
CA ASN A 443 13.76 -7.06 -0.08
C ASN A 443 13.53 -6.12 1.11
N VAL A 444 14.32 -5.03 1.21
CA VAL A 444 14.21 -4.04 2.28
C VAL A 444 12.90 -3.26 2.17
N VAL A 445 12.54 -2.81 0.98
CA VAL A 445 11.30 -2.05 0.77
C VAL A 445 10.07 -2.92 1.06
N ALA A 446 10.03 -4.16 0.56
CA ALA A 446 8.93 -5.09 0.85
C ALA A 446 8.79 -5.38 2.35
N ALA A 447 9.92 -5.61 3.05
CA ALA A 447 9.94 -5.77 4.51
C ALA A 447 9.42 -4.52 5.24
N SER A 448 9.83 -3.32 4.79
CA SER A 448 9.36 -2.06 5.35
C SER A 448 7.87 -1.82 5.11
N LYS A 449 7.35 -2.16 3.93
CA LYS A 449 5.90 -2.07 3.63
C LYS A 449 5.05 -2.95 4.54
N LEU A 450 5.52 -4.14 4.90
CA LEU A 450 4.85 -5.02 5.88
C LEU A 450 4.92 -4.46 7.32
N LEU A 451 5.85 -3.55 7.59
CA LEU A 451 6.02 -2.85 8.87
C LEU A 451 5.59 -1.38 8.83
N LEU A 452 4.69 -1.01 7.92
CA LEU A 452 4.18 0.37 7.80
C LEU A 452 5.28 1.45 7.64
N GLY A 453 6.33 1.14 6.90
CA GLY A 453 7.47 2.06 6.68
C GLY A 453 8.54 1.99 7.77
N GLN A 454 8.35 1.18 8.82
CA GLN A 454 9.34 1.05 9.88
C GLN A 454 10.52 0.16 9.49
N ALA A 455 11.63 0.31 10.22
CA ALA A 455 12.87 -0.40 9.94
C ALA A 455 12.89 -1.79 10.60
N ALA A 456 12.97 -2.83 9.79
CA ALA A 456 12.94 -4.22 10.24
C ALA A 456 14.06 -4.65 11.22
N ARG A 457 15.14 -3.88 11.34
CA ARG A 457 16.24 -4.14 12.30
C ARG A 457 15.92 -3.66 13.72
N LYS A 458 14.84 -2.89 13.90
CA LYS A 458 14.43 -2.37 15.22
C LYS A 458 13.43 -3.33 15.84
N SER A 459 13.70 -3.80 17.06
CA SER A 459 12.74 -4.64 17.79
C SER A 459 11.40 -3.91 18.02
N GLY A 460 11.44 -2.60 18.27
CA GLY A 460 10.23 -1.77 18.40
C GLY A 460 9.33 -1.74 17.16
N SER A 461 9.81 -2.19 16.00
CA SER A 461 8.98 -2.31 14.80
C SER A 461 8.03 -3.50 14.80
N TYR A 462 8.24 -4.46 15.71
CA TYR A 462 7.41 -5.64 15.88
C TYR A 462 6.46 -5.46 17.06
N ASN A 463 5.79 -4.31 17.14
CA ASN A 463 4.93 -3.94 18.27
C ASN A 463 3.73 -4.90 18.44
N ASP A 464 3.58 -5.44 19.65
CA ASP A 464 2.53 -6.37 20.05
C ASP A 464 1.11 -5.79 19.91
N ASP A 465 0.93 -4.48 20.09
CA ASP A 465 -0.37 -3.80 19.94
C ASP A 465 -0.82 -3.72 18.47
N THR A 466 0.13 -3.81 17.56
CA THR A 466 -0.09 -3.53 16.14
C THR A 466 -0.04 -4.76 15.27
N LEU A 467 0.60 -5.84 15.72
CA LEU A 467 0.78 -7.11 15.01
C LEU A 467 1.57 -6.98 13.69
N HIS A 468 2.40 -5.94 13.53
CA HIS A 468 3.09 -5.68 12.25
C HIS A 468 3.95 -6.87 11.77
N GLY A 469 4.61 -7.58 12.70
CA GLY A 469 5.41 -8.75 12.37
C GLY A 469 4.58 -9.96 11.91
N ALA A 470 3.39 -10.16 12.49
CA ALA A 470 2.54 -11.32 12.23
C ALA A 470 2.05 -11.39 10.77
N ALA A 471 1.89 -10.23 10.11
CA ALA A 471 1.54 -10.16 8.69
C ALA A 471 2.52 -10.90 7.77
N SER A 472 3.81 -10.89 8.10
CA SER A 472 4.84 -11.62 7.35
C SER A 472 4.59 -13.12 7.35
N LEU A 473 3.95 -13.67 8.39
CA LEU A 473 3.54 -15.07 8.43
C LEU A 473 2.39 -15.34 7.46
N PHE A 474 1.43 -14.41 7.36
CA PHE A 474 0.20 -14.63 6.59
C PHE A 474 0.47 -14.72 5.09
N CYS A 475 1.33 -13.85 4.57
CA CYS A 475 1.72 -13.85 3.16
C CYS A 475 2.55 -15.07 2.77
N ARG A 476 3.33 -15.65 3.70
CA ARG A 476 4.14 -16.84 3.44
C ARG A 476 3.38 -18.15 3.63
N VAL A 477 2.53 -18.24 4.65
CA VAL A 477 1.84 -19.50 5.02
C VAL A 477 0.51 -19.68 4.28
N GLY A 478 0.01 -18.63 3.61
CA GLY A 478 -1.26 -18.64 2.91
C GLY A 478 -2.44 -18.66 3.89
N LEU A 479 -2.41 -17.78 4.89
CA LEU A 479 -3.46 -17.70 5.91
C LEU A 479 -4.57 -16.73 5.51
N ARG A 480 -5.80 -17.05 5.90
CA ARG A 480 -6.98 -16.18 5.73
C ARG A 480 -7.62 -15.91 7.08
N LEU A 481 -8.00 -14.66 7.32
CA LEU A 481 -8.81 -14.28 8.46
C LEU A 481 -10.29 -14.47 8.17
N ARG A 482 -11.10 -14.49 9.24
CA ARG A 482 -12.55 -14.40 9.11
C ARG A 482 -12.92 -13.03 8.53
N ALA A 483 -13.76 -13.02 7.50
CA ALA A 483 -14.09 -11.81 6.76
C ALA A 483 -14.77 -10.70 7.61
N SER A 484 -15.43 -11.08 8.70
CA SER A 484 -16.11 -10.16 9.63
C SER A 484 -15.22 -9.70 10.79
N ASP A 485 -13.95 -10.14 10.85
CA ASP A 485 -13.04 -9.73 11.90
C ASP A 485 -12.51 -8.30 11.60
N PRO A 486 -12.47 -7.37 12.57
CA PRO A 486 -11.90 -6.03 12.37
C PRO A 486 -10.46 -6.04 11.84
N LEU A 487 -9.69 -7.09 12.13
CA LEU A 487 -8.33 -7.25 11.60
C LEU A 487 -8.29 -7.56 10.10
N ALA A 488 -9.37 -8.05 9.49
CA ALA A 488 -9.44 -8.31 8.05
C ALA A 488 -9.27 -7.01 7.23
N THR A 489 -9.78 -5.90 7.76
CA THR A 489 -9.60 -4.54 7.24
C THR A 489 -8.14 -4.09 7.41
N ARG A 490 -7.58 -4.26 8.61
CA ARG A 490 -6.18 -3.92 8.89
C ARG A 490 -5.21 -4.70 8.02
N LEU A 491 -5.53 -5.95 7.65
CA LEU A 491 -4.70 -6.72 6.71
C LEU A 491 -4.49 -6.02 5.38
N VAL A 492 -5.52 -5.38 4.83
CA VAL A 492 -5.42 -4.65 3.57
C VAL A 492 -4.67 -3.33 3.80
N GLY A 493 -5.08 -2.60 4.85
CA GLY A 493 -4.56 -1.27 5.16
C GLY A 493 -3.09 -1.23 5.56
N ASP A 494 -2.74 -2.09 6.52
CA ASP A 494 -1.46 -2.07 7.20
C ASP A 494 -0.48 -3.08 6.63
N PHE A 495 -0.99 -4.17 6.06
CA PHE A 495 -0.23 -5.39 5.91
C PHE A 495 -0.13 -5.91 4.48
N MET A 496 -0.49 -5.11 3.48
CA MET A 496 -0.36 -5.48 2.07
C MET A 496 -1.16 -6.74 1.69
N SER A 497 -2.25 -7.06 2.41
CA SER A 497 -3.20 -8.07 1.94
C SER A 497 -4.03 -7.53 0.79
N ILE A 498 -4.45 -8.41 -0.11
CA ILE A 498 -5.26 -8.04 -1.27
C ILE A 498 -6.72 -8.14 -0.88
N LEU A 499 -7.45 -7.04 -1.05
CA LEU A 499 -8.90 -7.02 -0.94
C LEU A 499 -9.49 -7.59 -2.22
N HIS A 500 -10.26 -8.67 -2.09
CA HIS A 500 -10.96 -9.32 -3.21
C HIS A 500 -12.41 -8.86 -3.30
N TYR A 501 -13.05 -8.65 -2.15
CA TYR A 501 -14.47 -8.32 -2.10
C TYR A 501 -14.85 -7.61 -0.81
N VAL A 502 -15.80 -6.70 -0.93
CA VAL A 502 -16.48 -6.03 0.19
C VAL A 502 -17.98 -6.32 0.04
N THR A 503 -18.64 -6.68 1.14
CA THR A 503 -20.10 -6.89 1.11
C THR A 503 -20.84 -5.60 0.73
N TYR A 504 -22.05 -5.71 0.20
CA TYR A 504 -22.87 -4.53 -0.15
C TYR A 504 -23.16 -3.59 1.03
N LYS A 505 -23.05 -4.09 2.27
CA LYS A 505 -23.18 -3.31 3.52
C LYS A 505 -21.86 -2.73 4.01
N ASN A 506 -20.75 -3.04 3.34
CA ASN A 506 -19.38 -2.74 3.76
C ASN A 506 -19.02 -3.25 5.17
N ASP A 507 -19.67 -4.34 5.59
CA ASP A 507 -19.54 -4.92 6.95
C ASP A 507 -18.67 -6.17 7.01
N ALA A 508 -18.24 -6.71 5.87
CA ALA A 508 -17.26 -7.80 5.82
C ALA A 508 -16.31 -7.64 4.62
N HIS A 509 -15.04 -7.97 4.87
CA HIS A 509 -13.94 -7.85 3.91
C HIS A 509 -13.34 -9.22 3.64
N ILE A 510 -13.39 -9.66 2.38
CA ILE A 510 -12.70 -10.87 1.95
C ILE A 510 -11.34 -10.44 1.43
N SER A 511 -10.30 -10.70 2.24
CA SER A 511 -8.92 -10.41 1.87
C SER A 511 -8.05 -11.67 1.96
N SER A 512 -7.00 -11.71 1.14
CA SER A 512 -5.98 -12.76 1.20
C SER A 512 -4.68 -12.27 0.56
N TYR A 513 -3.59 -12.99 0.82
CA TYR A 513 -2.34 -12.78 0.09
C TYR A 513 -2.34 -13.67 -1.15
N SER A 514 -2.56 -13.06 -2.32
CA SER A 514 -2.22 -13.72 -3.58
C SER A 514 -0.71 -13.84 -3.70
N SER A 515 -0.25 -14.73 -4.56
CA SER A 515 1.17 -14.97 -4.77
C SER A 515 1.87 -13.67 -5.19
N ASP A 516 2.79 -13.18 -4.37
CA ASP A 516 3.55 -11.94 -4.61
C ASP A 516 5.00 -12.20 -4.20
N PRO A 517 5.87 -12.62 -5.16
CA PRO A 517 7.21 -13.11 -4.83
C PRO A 517 8.02 -12.10 -4.03
N ILE A 518 8.03 -10.83 -4.46
CA ILE A 518 8.82 -9.77 -3.83
C ILE A 518 8.35 -9.49 -2.40
N LEU A 519 7.02 -9.45 -2.18
CA LEU A 519 6.47 -9.31 -0.84
C LEU A 519 6.91 -10.47 0.08
N THR A 520 6.92 -11.70 -0.44
CA THR A 520 7.31 -12.89 0.34
C THR A 520 8.81 -12.96 0.63
N PHE A 521 9.66 -12.41 -0.25
CA PHE A 521 11.10 -12.25 0.02
C PHE A 521 11.34 -11.24 1.13
N GLY A 522 10.61 -10.10 1.11
CA GLY A 522 10.58 -9.15 2.22
C GLY A 522 10.13 -9.79 3.53
N ALA A 523 9.08 -10.61 3.51
CA ALA A 523 8.61 -11.34 4.67
C ALA A 523 9.64 -12.36 5.19
N SER A 524 10.35 -13.05 4.29
CA SER A 524 11.43 -13.96 4.65
C SER A 524 12.56 -13.21 5.35
N ARG A 525 12.93 -12.04 4.83
CA ARG A 525 13.91 -11.15 5.47
C ARG A 525 13.50 -10.77 6.89
N LEU A 526 12.22 -10.41 7.12
CA LEU A 526 11.70 -10.01 8.43
C LEU A 526 11.92 -11.08 9.51
N TRP A 527 11.72 -12.35 9.18
CA TRP A 527 11.83 -13.45 10.14
C TRP A 527 13.21 -13.52 10.82
N TYR A 528 14.26 -13.05 10.14
CA TYR A 528 15.66 -13.20 10.58
C TYR A 528 16.40 -11.88 10.84
N GLN A 529 15.75 -10.71 10.80
CA GLN A 529 16.45 -9.43 10.99
C GLN A 529 16.94 -9.15 12.42
N LEU A 530 16.33 -9.78 13.43
CA LEU A 530 16.67 -9.59 14.84
C LEU A 530 17.57 -10.68 15.39
N GLU A 531 18.14 -10.43 16.57
CA GLU A 531 18.82 -11.46 17.36
C GLU A 531 18.25 -11.47 18.79
N PRO A 532 17.63 -12.58 19.25
CA PRO A 532 17.24 -13.77 18.48
C PRO A 532 16.26 -13.45 17.32
N PRO A 533 16.06 -14.36 16.35
CA PRO A 533 15.22 -14.11 15.18
C PRO A 533 13.81 -13.62 15.52
N ALA A 534 13.31 -12.64 14.76
CA ALA A 534 12.02 -12.01 15.00
C ALA A 534 10.85 -13.00 14.90
N LEU A 535 11.01 -14.07 14.11
CA LEU A 535 10.04 -15.14 14.01
C LEU A 535 9.69 -15.71 15.38
N GLU A 536 10.71 -16.06 16.16
CA GLU A 536 10.56 -16.71 17.46
C GLU A 536 10.20 -15.72 18.56
N THR A 537 10.80 -14.54 18.56
CA THR A 537 10.67 -13.58 19.66
C THR A 537 9.39 -12.75 19.60
N HIS A 538 8.84 -12.50 18.41
CA HIS A 538 7.71 -11.57 18.23
C HIS A 538 6.58 -12.16 17.39
N ILE A 539 6.91 -12.71 16.21
CA ILE A 539 5.90 -13.10 15.20
C ILE A 539 5.08 -14.31 15.66
N LEU A 540 5.72 -15.40 16.11
CA LEU A 540 5.03 -16.59 16.59
C LEU A 540 4.23 -16.34 17.87
N PRO A 541 4.73 -15.60 18.88
CA PRO A 541 3.93 -15.19 20.04
C PRO A 541 2.68 -14.40 19.66
N GLN A 542 2.80 -13.41 18.76
CA GLN A 542 1.67 -12.64 18.25
C GLN A 542 0.67 -13.55 17.53
N PHE A 543 1.15 -14.44 16.67
CA PHE A 543 0.30 -15.41 15.97
C PHE A 543 -0.43 -16.36 16.93
N GLN A 544 0.25 -16.82 17.98
CA GLN A 544 -0.36 -17.63 19.04
C GLN A 544 -1.50 -16.89 19.73
N ALA A 545 -1.33 -15.60 20.05
CA ALA A 545 -2.40 -14.79 20.61
C ALA A 545 -3.61 -14.68 19.67
N MET A 546 -3.38 -14.52 18.36
CA MET A 546 -4.45 -14.49 17.35
C MET A 546 -5.22 -15.81 17.28
N LEU A 547 -4.54 -16.95 17.36
CA LEU A 547 -5.17 -18.27 17.39
C LEU A 547 -6.03 -18.46 18.65
N LEU A 548 -5.51 -18.07 19.82
CA LEU A 548 -6.23 -18.18 21.09
C LEU A 548 -7.48 -17.28 21.13
N ASN A 549 -7.42 -16.12 20.47
CA ASN A 549 -8.55 -15.19 20.37
C ASN A 549 -9.54 -15.55 19.25
N GLY A 550 -9.31 -16.62 18.48
CA GLY A 550 -10.22 -17.08 17.43
C GLY A 550 -10.26 -16.19 16.18
N VAL A 551 -9.24 -15.35 16.00
CA VAL A 551 -9.06 -14.46 14.83
C VAL A 551 -8.77 -15.29 13.57
N VAL A 552 -7.94 -16.33 13.74
CA VAL A 552 -7.53 -17.28 12.70
C VAL A 552 -8.26 -18.61 12.93
N ASP A 553 -8.71 -19.27 11.86
CA ASP A 553 -9.33 -20.58 11.97
C ASP A 553 -8.33 -21.65 12.44
N THR A 554 -8.64 -22.31 13.56
CA THR A 554 -7.81 -23.34 14.19
C THR A 554 -8.04 -24.74 13.62
N GLY A 555 -9.05 -24.93 12.75
CA GLY A 555 -9.38 -26.23 12.15
C GLY A 555 -8.24 -26.90 11.37
N ASN A 556 -7.23 -26.12 10.97
CA ASN A 556 -6.07 -26.55 10.19
C ASN A 556 -4.71 -26.28 10.86
N ILE A 557 -4.65 -26.10 12.19
CA ILE A 557 -3.41 -25.70 12.89
C ILE A 557 -2.18 -26.59 12.61
N GLY A 558 -2.38 -27.91 12.45
CA GLY A 558 -1.30 -28.83 12.10
C GLY A 558 -0.74 -28.59 10.70
N GLU A 559 -1.58 -28.20 9.74
CA GLU A 559 -1.15 -27.84 8.39
C GLU A 559 -0.40 -26.50 8.40
N ILE A 560 -0.87 -25.53 9.18
CA ILE A 560 -0.20 -24.24 9.38
C ILE A 560 1.21 -24.46 9.93
N ALA A 561 1.34 -25.24 11.01
CA ALA A 561 2.64 -25.58 11.59
C ALA A 561 3.56 -26.27 10.57
N THR A 562 3.02 -27.23 9.80
CA THR A 562 3.78 -27.93 8.75
C THR A 562 4.32 -26.96 7.70
N ARG A 563 3.52 -26.01 7.23
CA ARG A 563 3.95 -24.99 6.27
C ARG A 563 5.08 -24.11 6.83
N ILE A 564 5.00 -23.72 8.10
CA ILE A 564 6.05 -22.96 8.78
C ILE A 564 7.36 -23.77 8.79
N PHE A 565 7.32 -25.04 9.17
CA PHE A 565 8.51 -25.91 9.15
C PHE A 565 9.10 -26.07 7.76
N LEU A 566 8.25 -26.24 6.73
CA LEU A 566 8.71 -26.35 5.35
C LEU A 566 9.39 -25.05 4.87
N LEU A 567 8.85 -23.89 5.24
CA LEU A 567 9.46 -22.58 4.94
C LEU A 567 10.80 -22.41 5.66
N LEU A 568 10.87 -22.76 6.95
CA LEU A 568 12.12 -22.71 7.72
C LEU A 568 13.19 -23.59 7.09
N ALA A 569 12.86 -24.84 6.75
CA ALA A 569 13.78 -25.74 6.07
C ALA A 569 14.25 -25.17 4.72
N MET A 570 13.35 -24.57 3.95
CA MET A 570 13.69 -23.95 2.66
C MET A 570 14.61 -22.74 2.83
N ASP A 571 14.32 -21.86 3.78
CA ASP A 571 15.13 -20.68 4.09
C ASP A 571 16.53 -21.07 4.54
N THR A 572 16.64 -22.02 5.48
CA THR A 572 17.95 -22.50 5.96
C THR A 572 18.74 -23.20 4.85
N THR A 573 18.07 -23.98 4.00
CA THR A 573 18.73 -24.60 2.84
C THR A 573 19.24 -23.53 1.87
N THR A 574 18.47 -22.46 1.67
CA THR A 574 18.82 -21.35 0.77
C THR A 574 19.97 -20.50 1.32
N MET A 575 19.99 -20.25 2.63
CA MET A 575 21.11 -19.56 3.29
C MET A 575 22.38 -20.41 3.31
N CYS A 576 22.24 -21.74 3.36
CA CYS A 576 23.29 -22.68 3.77
C CYS A 576 23.65 -22.52 5.26
N ALA A 577 24.26 -23.56 5.84
CA ALA A 577 24.58 -23.60 7.28
C ALA A 577 25.48 -22.44 7.71
N ASP A 578 26.52 -22.13 6.92
CA ASP A 578 27.49 -21.08 7.24
C ASP A 578 26.84 -19.71 7.46
N VAL A 579 25.94 -19.30 6.56
CA VAL A 579 25.21 -18.03 6.67
C VAL A 579 24.14 -18.11 7.74
N SER A 580 23.45 -19.24 7.86
CA SER A 580 22.39 -19.43 8.85
C SER A 580 22.92 -19.30 10.27
N ASP A 581 24.12 -19.81 10.55
CA ASP A 581 24.74 -19.76 11.88
C ASP A 581 25.45 -18.42 12.16
N ASN A 582 25.85 -17.71 11.11
CA ASN A 582 26.46 -16.38 11.22
C ASN A 582 25.39 -15.27 11.30
N VAL A 583 25.16 -14.77 12.51
CA VAL A 583 24.20 -13.68 12.81
C VAL A 583 24.37 -12.46 11.89
N ALA A 584 25.59 -12.04 11.60
CA ALA A 584 25.84 -10.85 10.79
C ALA A 584 25.44 -11.08 9.33
N GLU A 585 25.80 -12.24 8.77
CA GLU A 585 25.49 -12.61 7.39
C GLU A 585 23.99 -12.91 7.21
N ARG A 586 23.38 -13.64 8.15
CA ARG A 586 21.94 -13.90 8.17
C ARG A 586 21.10 -12.63 8.08
N LYS A 587 21.45 -11.59 8.83
CA LYS A 587 20.72 -10.31 8.84
C LYS A 587 20.82 -9.53 7.53
N ILE A 588 21.87 -9.73 6.74
CA ILE A 588 22.06 -9.05 5.46
C ILE A 588 21.71 -9.93 4.26
N PHE A 589 21.38 -11.20 4.48
CA PHE A 589 21.01 -12.15 3.43
C PHE A 589 19.87 -11.63 2.54
N VAL A 590 19.93 -12.01 1.26
CA VAL A 590 19.01 -11.55 0.23
C VAL A 590 18.27 -12.76 -0.33
N PHE A 591 16.95 -12.76 -0.15
CA PHE A 591 16.08 -13.77 -0.75
C PHE A 591 15.72 -13.33 -2.17
N SER A 592 15.93 -14.22 -3.14
CA SER A 592 15.65 -13.93 -4.56
C SER A 592 14.89 -15.06 -5.28
N GLY A 593 14.42 -16.06 -4.53
CA GLY A 593 13.72 -17.21 -5.10
C GLY A 593 14.68 -18.24 -5.69
N GLN A 594 15.80 -18.47 -5.00
CA GLN A 594 16.86 -19.39 -5.42
C GLN A 594 16.40 -20.85 -5.34
N PHE A 595 16.80 -21.64 -6.34
CA PHE A 595 16.58 -23.09 -6.32
C PHE A 595 17.62 -23.81 -5.48
N CYS A 596 17.17 -24.75 -4.66
CA CYS A 596 18.01 -25.65 -3.88
C CYS A 596 17.93 -27.08 -4.42
N GLU A 597 18.97 -27.87 -4.19
CA GLU A 597 18.93 -29.31 -4.47
C GLU A 597 17.97 -30.00 -3.50
N VAL A 598 17.11 -30.87 -4.02
CA VAL A 598 16.15 -31.65 -3.22
C VAL A 598 16.86 -32.42 -2.10
N PRO A 599 17.98 -33.13 -2.34
CA PRO A 599 18.69 -33.82 -1.26
C PRO A 599 19.10 -32.90 -0.10
N SER A 600 19.55 -31.68 -0.39
CA SER A 600 19.93 -30.69 0.64
C SER A 600 18.72 -30.23 1.44
N PHE A 601 17.61 -29.94 0.77
CA PHE A 601 16.36 -29.56 1.45
C PHE A 601 15.84 -30.68 2.36
N ILE A 602 15.85 -31.93 1.89
CA ILE A 602 15.44 -33.08 2.72
C ILE A 602 16.38 -33.30 3.89
N ALA A 603 17.70 -33.15 3.69
CA ALA A 603 18.68 -33.24 4.77
C ALA A 603 18.40 -32.17 5.84
N MET A 604 18.13 -30.93 5.44
CA MET A 604 17.79 -29.84 6.37
C MET A 604 16.47 -30.09 7.11
N LEU A 605 15.42 -30.51 6.41
CA LEU A 605 14.11 -30.79 6.99
C LEU A 605 14.17 -31.91 8.05
N LEU A 606 15.04 -32.90 7.83
CA LEU A 606 15.25 -34.02 8.74
C LEU A 606 16.35 -33.75 9.78
N HIS A 607 16.99 -32.58 9.75
CA HIS A 607 18.12 -32.22 10.60
C HIS A 607 19.28 -33.22 10.52
N VAL A 608 19.63 -33.62 9.29
CA VAL A 608 20.80 -34.48 9.02
C VAL A 608 22.07 -33.63 9.10
N GLY A 609 22.39 -33.11 10.28
CA GLY A 609 23.68 -32.51 10.59
C GLY A 609 24.73 -33.57 11.00
N ASP A 610 25.97 -33.13 11.19
CA ASP A 610 27.12 -33.96 11.57
C ASP A 610 27.04 -34.56 12.99
N ASP A 611 25.95 -34.33 13.74
CA ASP A 611 25.71 -34.93 15.04
C ASP A 611 24.77 -36.16 14.93
N PRO A 612 25.30 -37.40 14.94
CA PRO A 612 24.51 -38.62 14.83
C PRO A 612 23.56 -38.87 16.02
N GLY A 613 23.57 -38.02 17.05
CA GLY A 613 22.72 -38.12 18.24
C GLY A 613 21.25 -37.69 18.06
N MET A 614 20.92 -36.86 17.05
CA MET A 614 19.55 -36.41 16.80
C MET A 614 18.81 -37.18 15.69
N PHE A 615 19.31 -38.37 15.34
CA PHE A 615 18.48 -39.41 14.70
C PHE A 615 17.46 -39.96 15.69
N VAL A 616 16.47 -39.18 16.12
CA VAL A 616 15.47 -39.66 17.09
C VAL A 616 14.54 -40.73 16.48
N ASN A 617 14.58 -40.97 15.16
CA ASN A 617 13.85 -42.08 14.53
C ASN A 617 14.60 -42.96 13.51
N LEU A 618 15.74 -42.55 12.95
CA LEU A 618 16.51 -43.42 12.02
C LEU A 618 17.50 -44.35 12.74
N THR A 619 17.73 -44.17 14.04
CA THR A 619 18.40 -45.18 14.89
C THR A 619 17.48 -46.36 15.21
N MET A 620 16.15 -46.15 15.19
CA MET A 620 15.12 -47.20 15.31
C MET A 620 14.92 -47.99 14.00
N ILE A 621 15.31 -47.39 12.88
CA ILE A 621 15.27 -48.01 11.55
C ILE A 621 16.65 -48.66 11.35
N GLY A 622 16.75 -49.98 11.55
CA GLY A 622 17.99 -50.73 11.35
C GLY A 622 18.63 -50.48 9.97
N ASP A 623 19.87 -50.94 9.77
CA ASP A 623 20.70 -50.62 8.58
C ASP A 623 19.99 -50.79 7.22
N ALA A 624 19.04 -51.73 7.14
CA ALA A 624 18.20 -51.93 5.96
C ALA A 624 17.38 -50.68 5.57
N GLY A 625 16.79 -49.97 6.54
CA GLY A 625 15.99 -48.79 6.24
C GLY A 625 16.81 -47.51 6.07
N LYS A 626 18.02 -47.43 6.65
CA LYS A 626 19.02 -46.40 6.27
C LYS A 626 19.42 -46.55 4.81
N ASN A 627 19.76 -47.78 4.38
CA ASN A 627 20.08 -48.07 2.98
C ASN A 627 18.90 -47.79 2.04
N GLN A 628 17.67 -48.10 2.46
CA GLN A 628 16.47 -47.79 1.69
C GLN A 628 16.25 -46.27 1.56
N PHE A 629 16.45 -45.51 2.65
CA PHE A 629 16.35 -44.06 2.64
C PHE A 629 17.42 -43.42 1.76
N THR A 630 18.70 -43.82 1.89
CA THR A 630 19.77 -43.32 1.03
C THR A 630 19.53 -43.65 -0.45
N LYS A 631 19.06 -44.87 -0.74
CA LYS A 631 18.66 -45.26 -2.11
C LYS A 631 17.51 -44.40 -2.64
N TRP A 632 16.49 -44.14 -1.81
CA TRP A 632 15.38 -43.26 -2.17
C TRP A 632 15.87 -41.83 -2.41
N LEU A 633 16.68 -41.27 -1.52
CA LEU A 633 17.25 -39.92 -1.62
C LEU A 633 18.12 -39.76 -2.87
N SER A 634 18.90 -40.79 -3.23
CA SER A 634 19.73 -40.79 -4.43
C SER A 634 18.91 -40.69 -5.73
N GLY A 635 17.64 -41.13 -5.71
CA GLY A 635 16.72 -40.97 -6.84
C GLY A 635 16.35 -39.51 -7.14
N TRP A 636 16.56 -38.63 -6.16
CA TRP A 636 16.36 -37.18 -6.29
C TRP A 636 17.65 -36.43 -6.67
N GLY A 637 18.73 -37.14 -7.02
CA GLY A 637 19.97 -36.50 -7.48
C GLY A 637 19.72 -35.61 -8.71
N GLY A 638 20.15 -34.35 -8.64
CA GLY A 638 19.98 -33.35 -9.70
C GLY A 638 18.59 -32.72 -9.79
N TRP A 639 17.66 -33.09 -8.91
CA TRP A 639 16.37 -32.43 -8.79
C TRP A 639 16.48 -31.18 -7.95
N LYS A 640 15.81 -30.12 -8.39
CA LYS A 640 15.77 -28.83 -7.70
C LYS A 640 14.37 -28.50 -7.19
N ILE A 641 14.31 -27.77 -6.09
CA ILE A 641 13.09 -27.28 -5.47
C ILE A 641 13.24 -25.80 -5.10
N CYS A 642 12.16 -25.04 -5.18
CA CYS A 642 12.10 -23.68 -4.64
C CYS A 642 10.67 -23.31 -4.27
N PHE A 643 10.49 -22.67 -3.12
CA PHE A 643 9.29 -21.89 -2.80
C PHE A 643 9.58 -20.89 -1.67
N SER A 644 8.89 -19.75 -1.64
CA SER A 644 8.97 -18.76 -0.56
C SER A 644 7.66 -18.62 0.22
N HIS A 645 6.58 -19.19 -0.31
CA HIS A 645 5.23 -19.07 0.24
C HIS A 645 4.29 -20.17 -0.25
N PHE A 646 3.11 -20.23 0.35
CA PHE A 646 2.03 -21.15 0.02
C PHE A 646 0.78 -20.43 -0.52
N VAL A 647 0.11 -21.07 -1.47
CA VAL A 647 -1.13 -20.58 -2.11
C VAL A 647 -2.21 -21.66 -2.06
N ASP A 648 -3.44 -21.26 -1.74
CA ASP A 648 -4.60 -22.16 -1.77
C ASP A 648 -4.97 -22.53 -3.20
N LEU A 649 -5.09 -23.83 -3.46
CA LEU A 649 -5.56 -24.36 -4.72
C LEU A 649 -7.02 -24.81 -4.58
N PRO A 650 -7.93 -24.36 -5.44
CA PRO A 650 -9.34 -24.75 -5.35
C PRO A 650 -9.57 -26.21 -5.78
N GLU A 651 -8.69 -26.73 -6.63
CA GLU A 651 -8.79 -28.05 -7.25
C GLU A 651 -7.42 -28.74 -7.37
N GLN A 652 -7.43 -29.98 -7.86
CA GLN A 652 -6.19 -30.72 -8.11
C GLN A 652 -5.35 -29.97 -9.17
N PRO A 653 -4.05 -29.75 -8.92
CA PRO A 653 -3.22 -28.99 -9.83
C PRO A 653 -3.02 -29.70 -11.16
N THR A 654 -3.26 -28.95 -12.25
CA THR A 654 -2.83 -29.30 -13.59
C THR A 654 -1.32 -29.06 -13.74
N THR A 655 -0.68 -29.68 -14.74
CA THR A 655 0.73 -29.42 -15.05
C THR A 655 0.99 -27.94 -15.34
N GLU A 656 0.05 -27.27 -16.01
CA GLU A 656 0.09 -25.82 -16.24
C GLU A 656 0.14 -25.05 -14.93
N MET A 657 -0.78 -25.36 -13.99
CA MET A 657 -0.83 -24.69 -12.70
C MET A 657 0.47 -24.88 -11.91
N LEU A 658 1.07 -26.08 -11.96
CA LEU A 658 2.36 -26.34 -11.32
C LEU A 658 3.50 -25.50 -11.91
N TRP A 659 3.56 -25.32 -13.23
CA TRP A 659 4.55 -24.43 -13.86
C TRP A 659 4.35 -22.98 -13.45
N LYS A 660 3.10 -22.48 -13.48
CA LYS A 660 2.77 -21.12 -13.03
C LYS A 660 3.15 -20.91 -11.57
N MET A 661 2.90 -21.88 -10.70
CA MET A 661 3.30 -21.80 -9.29
C MET A 661 4.81 -21.79 -9.09
N LEU A 662 5.53 -22.68 -9.78
CA LEU A 662 6.98 -22.74 -9.69
C LEU A 662 7.64 -21.47 -10.22
N ASP A 663 7.08 -20.88 -11.28
CA ASP A 663 7.51 -19.59 -11.83
C ASP A 663 7.42 -18.47 -10.78
N ARG A 664 6.36 -18.47 -9.97
CA ARG A 664 6.17 -17.54 -8.84
C ARG A 664 6.87 -17.94 -7.55
N ARG A 665 7.58 -19.07 -7.53
CA ARG A 665 8.20 -19.63 -6.29
C ARG A 665 7.16 -19.91 -5.21
N ALA A 666 6.01 -20.46 -5.59
CA ALA A 666 4.90 -20.80 -4.72
C ALA A 666 4.75 -22.32 -4.55
N ALA A 667 4.38 -22.75 -3.34
CA ALA A 667 3.92 -24.10 -3.05
C ALA A 667 2.39 -24.15 -2.88
N GLY A 668 1.78 -25.30 -3.17
CA GLY A 668 0.32 -25.44 -3.22
C GLY A 668 -0.30 -26.06 -1.98
N ILE A 669 -1.44 -25.51 -1.56
CA ILE A 669 -2.28 -26.06 -0.50
C ILE A 669 -3.50 -26.71 -1.15
N LEU A 670 -3.66 -28.01 -0.96
CA LEU A 670 -4.77 -28.77 -1.55
C LEU A 670 -5.97 -28.88 -0.59
N PRO A 671 -7.23 -28.81 -1.07
CA PRO A 671 -8.40 -28.98 -0.23
C PRO A 671 -8.50 -30.38 0.36
N ARG A 672 -9.00 -30.48 1.59
CA ARG A 672 -9.27 -31.76 2.25
C ARG A 672 -10.35 -32.56 1.48
N ASN A 673 -10.13 -33.88 1.32
CA ASN A 673 -11.08 -34.87 0.78
C ASN A 673 -11.23 -35.01 -0.76
N GLN A 674 -10.31 -34.50 -1.59
CA GLN A 674 -10.39 -34.79 -3.03
C GLN A 674 -10.07 -36.27 -3.33
N LYS A 675 -10.94 -36.94 -4.11
CA LYS A 675 -10.68 -38.30 -4.61
C LYS A 675 -9.50 -38.27 -5.57
N GLY A 676 -8.48 -39.08 -5.31
CA GLY A 676 -7.18 -39.01 -6.00
C GLY A 676 -6.08 -38.37 -5.13
N VAL A 677 -6.45 -37.62 -4.09
CA VAL A 677 -5.52 -37.11 -3.05
C VAL A 677 -5.43 -38.13 -1.91
N ALA A 678 -4.81 -39.27 -2.20
CA ALA A 678 -4.32 -40.18 -1.15
C ALA A 678 -3.07 -39.62 -0.43
N CYS A 679 -2.51 -38.49 -0.91
CA CYS A 679 -1.15 -38.05 -0.60
C CYS A 679 -0.97 -37.07 0.57
N ALA A 680 -2.02 -36.68 1.30
CA ALA A 680 -1.88 -35.78 2.45
C ALA A 680 -2.61 -36.28 3.70
N ARG A 681 -2.84 -37.60 3.80
CA ARG A 681 -3.45 -38.22 4.97
C ARG A 681 -2.76 -39.51 5.36
N SER A 682 -1.65 -39.38 6.06
CA SER A 682 -1.33 -40.15 7.26
C SER A 682 0.08 -39.79 7.68
N ASN A 683 0.25 -39.56 8.97
CA ASN A 683 1.48 -39.61 9.76
C ASN A 683 2.80 -39.36 9.01
N LEU A 684 3.52 -38.33 9.48
CA LEU A 684 4.86 -37.82 9.12
C LEU A 684 5.97 -38.85 8.77
N HIS A 685 5.68 -40.13 8.81
CA HIS A 685 6.56 -41.25 8.52
C HIS A 685 6.40 -41.86 7.10
N ARG A 686 5.41 -41.45 6.28
CA ARG A 686 5.21 -41.96 4.90
C ARG A 686 5.11 -40.92 3.79
N SER A 687 5.13 -39.62 4.10
CA SER A 687 4.66 -38.57 3.17
C SER A 687 5.74 -37.76 2.44
N LEU A 688 6.99 -38.23 2.43
CA LEU A 688 8.06 -37.58 1.64
C LEU A 688 8.03 -37.96 0.16
N HIS A 689 7.24 -38.98 -0.22
CA HIS A 689 7.25 -39.53 -1.57
C HIS A 689 6.39 -38.74 -2.59
N SER A 690 5.65 -37.72 -2.14
CA SER A 690 4.61 -37.05 -2.95
C SER A 690 4.43 -35.56 -2.63
N LEU A 691 5.41 -34.94 -1.96
CA LEU A 691 5.40 -33.51 -1.61
C LEU A 691 6.36 -32.69 -2.50
N LEU A 692 6.92 -33.33 -3.53
CA LEU A 692 7.84 -32.81 -4.52
C LEU A 692 7.31 -33.11 -5.93
#